data_AF-A0AAV0TG21-F1
#
_entry.id   AF-A0AAV0TG21-F1
#
_cell.length_a   1.000
_cell.length_b   1.000
_cell.length_c   1.000
_cell.angle_alpha   90.00
_cell.angle_beta   90.00
_cell.angle_gamma   90.00
#
_symmetry.space_group_name_H-M   'P 1'
#
loop_
_entity.id
_entity.type
_entity.pdbx_description
1 polymer ?
#
loop_
_entity_poly.entity_id
_entity_poly.type
_entity_poly.pdbx_seq_one_letter_code
_entity_poly.pdbx_strand_id
1 'polypeptide(L)'
;MYSSYESVPSCYQSTVAAAPPPPIFQSTNELQKLISPHFLSREAQLRPIPTNEWWGNLLAWDGQRESDAAFSGPYTYKIVQGQRGIIGCGLSVSYLLQYRTDGPINDNGAPRFYFYAPTIKNWIFSAVELADHICTPPLSIQSWDDMGVHLSMAGINMYLALGSAFTTVEYHDMQVQLGTDHGIVAINGSPARNGHQVNGTSFVISLNNGQLWVLYFFSNACGNTSLVFEDNKLTTTSKFTGVVQAAFVLTSAMESPVPQNEHKILQLYHACAGVYPKGVTVQTLNSESFVFHWQLATAAGSKPGSRFLHFALTHLKAMLDPCTVEEKHELVLHSHTHGPLFAYTLVTSPNSSPSWLCRVPQAESQGVETCTAFYPPRAGSVTREEVEKLNLCHVVTKEIDENWSLPHEGSYYFKGKALQKFGTMCLVARHLADTTNPEIREVAQRGICKLQQLLSEFANNRSAFPLVYDTVYKGIVTSEALARNDMNVDFGNGVYSDHHYHYGYIVTAAAMALYLDPVWRQSADAVKVRTLVDTLIRDVASSSPPGSDPYFPRFRYFNWWLGHSYSHGVTPMADGKDEESTSEEVNTLYGIALYGQVTENAEQHALAKLMLKVYVRAVNTYFLLQNNGPRIHPAGFAKNKVTGVFFDNKCDYATWFSPNKECIHGIQMIPVSPILEVSRSPRFVREEWDEVLSKLPIVYDWKANQSGWTSLLFANYSVVDSAKALEVLATCLMDDGLSRAWALLYAVTRPPPSC
;
A
#
# COMPACT_ATOMS: atom_id res chain seq x y z
N MET A 1 3.73 39.53 -25.32
CA MET A 1 2.98 39.89 -24.09
C MET A 1 3.24 38.79 -23.09
N TYR A 2 4.05 39.10 -22.10
CA TYR A 2 4.41 38.20 -21.00
C TYR A 2 3.18 37.98 -20.12
N SER A 3 2.74 36.73 -19.97
CA SER A 3 1.76 36.35 -18.96
C SER A 3 2.53 35.98 -17.69
N SER A 4 2.23 36.72 -16.63
CA SER A 4 2.83 36.66 -15.29
C SER A 4 2.63 35.29 -14.65
N TYR A 5 3.74 34.67 -14.23
CA TYR A 5 3.74 33.62 -13.23
C TYR A 5 3.17 34.20 -11.93
N GLU A 6 1.93 33.86 -11.60
CA GLU A 6 1.44 34.03 -10.23
C GLU A 6 2.14 33.00 -9.35
N SER A 7 3.01 33.49 -8.47
CA SER A 7 3.59 32.73 -7.38
C SER A 7 2.46 32.25 -6.47
N VAL A 8 2.17 30.95 -6.52
CA VAL A 8 1.29 30.29 -5.55
C VAL A 8 1.92 30.46 -4.15
N PRO A 9 1.21 30.95 -3.14
CA PRO A 9 1.76 31.09 -1.80
C PRO A 9 2.17 29.72 -1.25
N SER A 10 3.35 29.65 -0.65
CA SER A 10 3.78 28.49 0.14
C SER A 10 2.70 28.21 1.18
N CYS A 11 2.05 27.05 1.12
CA CYS A 11 1.03 26.64 2.07
C CYS A 11 1.61 26.67 3.49
N TYR A 12 0.83 27.19 4.43
CA TYR A 12 1.20 27.41 5.83
C TYR A 12 1.74 26.13 6.46
N GLN A 13 3.04 26.08 6.72
CA GLN A 13 3.60 25.12 7.67
C GLN A 13 3.03 25.48 9.04
N SER A 14 2.06 24.70 9.53
CA SER A 14 1.68 24.74 10.94
C SER A 14 2.93 24.47 11.78
N THR A 15 3.44 25.52 12.42
CA THR A 15 4.55 25.49 13.39
C THR A 15 4.09 25.02 14.77
N VAL A 16 2.88 24.50 14.90
CA VAL A 16 2.35 23.97 16.15
C VAL A 16 2.92 22.56 16.33
N ALA A 17 3.71 22.37 17.40
CA ALA A 17 4.20 21.06 17.80
C ALA A 17 3.01 20.06 17.87
N ALA A 18 3.18 18.87 17.29
CA ALA A 18 2.11 17.88 17.26
C ALA A 18 1.62 17.57 18.69
N ALA A 19 0.30 17.57 18.87
CA ALA A 19 -0.29 17.32 20.19
C ALA A 19 -0.10 15.85 20.61
N PRO A 20 0.15 15.56 21.90
CA PRO A 20 0.14 14.19 22.39
C PRO A 20 -1.23 13.52 22.16
N PRO A 21 -1.28 12.18 22.08
CA PRO A 21 -2.53 11.43 22.09
C PRO A 21 -3.38 11.83 23.32
N PRO A 22 -4.70 11.97 23.17
CA PRO A 22 -5.57 12.32 24.29
C PRO A 22 -5.49 11.29 25.43
N PRO A 23 -5.59 11.70 26.72
CA PRO A 23 -5.48 10.80 27.88
C PRO A 23 -6.52 9.66 27.93
N ILE A 24 -7.55 9.71 27.08
CA ILE A 24 -8.53 8.63 26.93
C ILE A 24 -7.90 7.34 26.39
N PHE A 25 -6.80 7.45 25.65
CA PHE A 25 -5.96 6.34 25.23
C PHE A 25 -4.85 6.18 26.26
N GLN A 26 -5.03 5.23 27.19
CA GLN A 26 -3.99 4.94 28.17
C GLN A 26 -2.71 4.52 27.46
N SER A 27 -1.57 5.09 27.87
CA SER A 27 -0.28 4.74 27.29
C SER A 27 0.21 3.39 27.82
N THR A 28 0.78 2.57 26.96
CA THR A 28 1.36 1.27 27.31
C THR A 28 2.64 1.01 26.51
N ASN A 29 3.53 0.18 27.03
CA ASN A 29 4.67 -0.38 26.28
C ASN A 29 4.60 -1.92 26.24
N GLU A 30 3.48 -2.51 26.64
CA GLU A 30 3.37 -3.95 26.83
C GLU A 30 3.45 -4.74 25.52
N LEU A 31 3.23 -4.09 24.37
CA LEU A 31 3.38 -4.72 23.07
C LEU A 31 4.79 -5.31 22.88
N GLN A 32 5.82 -4.72 23.49
CA GLN A 32 7.19 -5.24 23.48
C GLN A 32 7.31 -6.68 24.00
N LYS A 33 6.36 -7.13 24.85
CA LYS A 33 6.31 -8.50 25.39
C LYS A 33 5.84 -9.51 24.33
N LEU A 34 5.09 -9.06 23.33
CA LEU A 34 4.59 -9.87 22.21
C LEU A 34 5.51 -9.78 21.00
N ILE A 35 5.88 -8.56 20.62
CA ILE A 35 6.72 -8.28 19.45
C ILE A 35 7.52 -7.00 19.68
N SER A 36 8.83 -7.08 19.43
CA SER A 36 9.76 -5.97 19.65
C SER A 36 10.63 -5.75 18.42
N PRO A 37 10.96 -4.49 18.10
CA PRO A 37 11.97 -4.20 17.09
C PRO A 37 13.38 -4.45 17.68
N HIS A 38 14.16 -5.35 17.07
CA HIS A 38 15.44 -5.79 17.65
C HIS A 38 16.67 -5.00 17.16
N PHE A 39 16.68 -4.55 15.91
CA PHE A 39 17.88 -4.03 15.25
C PHE A 39 17.89 -2.50 15.07
N LEU A 40 17.15 -1.75 15.89
CA LEU A 40 17.10 -0.29 15.77
C LEU A 40 18.29 0.39 16.47
N SER A 41 18.86 1.42 15.84
CA SER A 41 19.79 2.34 16.51
C SER A 41 19.12 3.07 17.67
N ARG A 42 19.90 3.64 18.60
CA ARG A 42 19.37 4.36 19.75
C ARG A 42 18.52 5.57 19.33
N GLU A 43 18.96 6.28 18.31
CA GLU A 43 18.26 7.43 17.74
C GLU A 43 16.97 7.01 17.03
N ALA A 44 16.99 5.88 16.32
CA ALA A 44 15.82 5.33 15.64
C ALA A 44 14.69 4.94 16.62
N GLN A 45 15.04 4.37 17.78
CA GLN A 45 14.08 3.97 18.83
C GLN A 45 13.27 5.15 19.40
N LEU A 46 13.75 6.38 19.25
CA LEU A 46 13.06 7.58 19.74
C LEU A 46 12.02 8.12 18.74
N ARG A 47 12.05 7.65 17.49
CA ARG A 47 11.12 8.07 16.44
C ARG A 47 9.89 7.16 16.39
N PRO A 48 8.74 7.64 15.90
CA PRO A 48 7.63 6.76 15.51
C PRO A 48 8.06 5.74 14.47
N ILE A 49 8.03 4.47 14.85
CA ILE A 49 8.48 3.34 14.04
C ILE A 49 7.33 2.96 13.09
N PRO A 50 7.59 2.85 11.77
CA PRO A 50 6.56 2.45 10.83
C PRO A 50 6.27 0.96 10.99
N THR A 51 5.05 0.56 10.69
CA THR A 51 4.54 -0.78 11.01
C THR A 51 4.12 -1.56 9.75
N ASN A 52 3.65 -0.85 8.73
CA ASN A 52 3.08 -1.41 7.51
C ASN A 52 3.95 -0.98 6.32
N GLU A 53 5.20 -1.43 6.31
CA GLU A 53 6.19 -1.08 5.29
C GLU A 53 6.76 -2.31 4.59
N TRP A 54 7.16 -2.15 3.33
CA TRP A 54 7.70 -3.21 2.47
C TRP A 54 8.98 -3.88 3.03
N TRP A 55 9.71 -3.16 3.89
CA TRP A 55 10.89 -3.64 4.61
C TRP A 55 10.60 -4.04 6.07
N GLY A 56 9.32 -4.01 6.49
CA GLY A 56 8.89 -4.26 7.87
C GLY A 56 9.25 -5.65 8.42
N ASN A 57 9.54 -6.62 7.54
CA ASN A 57 10.12 -7.91 7.94
C ASN A 57 11.44 -7.77 8.71
N LEU A 58 12.24 -6.74 8.42
CA LEU A 58 13.49 -6.46 9.13
C LEU A 58 13.24 -5.93 10.55
N LEU A 59 12.10 -5.29 10.81
CA LEU A 59 11.73 -4.83 12.15
C LEU A 59 11.36 -5.99 13.06
N ALA A 60 10.65 -6.99 12.52
CA ALA A 60 10.21 -8.18 13.25
C ALA A 60 11.30 -9.26 13.41
N TRP A 61 12.43 -9.09 12.72
CA TRP A 61 13.48 -10.10 12.68
C TRP A 61 14.24 -10.15 14.01
N ASP A 62 14.53 -11.37 14.48
CA ASP A 62 15.19 -11.65 15.77
C ASP A 62 16.67 -12.06 15.64
N GLY A 63 17.19 -12.15 14.41
CA GLY A 63 18.57 -12.54 14.12
C GLY A 63 18.87 -14.03 14.20
N GLN A 64 17.91 -14.90 14.59
CA GLN A 64 18.17 -16.32 14.83
C GLN A 64 18.33 -17.13 13.54
N ARG A 65 17.64 -16.71 12.48
CA ARG A 65 17.76 -17.23 11.11
C ARG A 65 18.04 -16.10 10.13
N GLU A 66 18.24 -16.41 8.86
CA GLU A 66 18.19 -15.37 7.83
C GLU A 66 16.86 -14.61 7.87
N SER A 67 16.88 -13.32 7.57
CA SER A 67 15.66 -12.50 7.59
C SER A 67 14.61 -13.02 6.60
N ASP A 68 13.34 -12.74 6.84
CA ASP A 68 12.38 -12.79 5.74
C ASP A 68 12.74 -11.72 4.70
N ALA A 69 12.32 -11.95 3.47
CA ALA A 69 12.70 -11.10 2.35
C ALA A 69 11.95 -9.75 2.39
N ALA A 70 12.60 -8.71 1.88
CA ALA A 70 11.99 -7.43 1.58
C ALA A 70 11.98 -7.25 0.06
N PHE A 71 10.83 -6.89 -0.49
CA PHE A 71 10.59 -6.90 -1.93
C PHE A 71 10.49 -5.47 -2.43
N SER A 72 11.55 -4.96 -3.06
CA SER A 72 11.60 -3.54 -3.40
C SER A 72 11.08 -3.22 -4.80
N GLY A 73 10.90 -4.23 -5.66
CA GLY A 73 10.59 -4.08 -7.08
C GLY A 73 11.61 -3.21 -7.82
N PRO A 74 12.64 -3.75 -8.51
CA PRO A 74 12.72 -5.10 -9.07
C PRO A 74 13.44 -6.13 -8.19
N TYR A 75 14.19 -5.68 -7.18
CA TYR A 75 15.07 -6.54 -6.40
C TYR A 75 14.39 -7.10 -5.15
N THR A 76 14.82 -8.30 -4.77
CA THR A 76 14.54 -8.90 -3.47
C THR A 76 15.78 -8.77 -2.59
N TYR A 77 15.58 -8.24 -1.39
CA TYR A 77 16.62 -8.08 -0.38
C TYR A 77 16.42 -9.05 0.78
N LYS A 78 17.51 -9.58 1.30
CA LYS A 78 17.50 -10.43 2.48
C LYS A 78 18.81 -10.32 3.24
N ILE A 79 18.75 -10.28 4.56
CA ILE A 79 19.94 -10.34 5.40
C ILE A 79 20.31 -11.80 5.59
N VAL A 80 21.50 -12.17 5.12
CA VAL A 80 22.01 -13.53 5.18
C VAL A 80 23.01 -13.68 6.31
N GLN A 81 22.93 -14.80 7.02
CA GLN A 81 23.91 -15.17 8.02
C GLN A 81 25.17 -15.72 7.35
N GLY A 82 26.33 -15.51 7.98
CA GLY A 82 27.59 -16.01 7.45
C GLY A 82 27.63 -17.54 7.50
N GLN A 83 28.25 -18.15 6.48
CA GLN A 83 28.55 -19.58 6.47
C GLN A 83 30.06 -19.78 6.53
N ARG A 84 30.54 -20.54 7.53
CA ARG A 84 31.98 -20.81 7.70
C ARG A 84 32.59 -21.36 6.41
N GLY A 85 33.66 -20.73 5.96
CA GLY A 85 34.42 -21.13 4.77
C GLY A 85 33.77 -20.75 3.43
N ILE A 86 32.58 -20.15 3.42
CA ILE A 86 31.86 -19.76 2.19
C ILE A 86 31.93 -18.24 2.04
N ILE A 87 31.06 -17.50 2.71
CA ILE A 87 30.99 -16.03 2.72
C ILE A 87 30.49 -15.57 4.10
N GLY A 88 30.94 -14.39 4.53
CA GLY A 88 30.47 -13.75 5.75
C GLY A 88 28.99 -13.36 5.69
N CYS A 89 28.45 -12.85 6.79
CA CYS A 89 27.09 -12.29 6.78
C CYS A 89 27.01 -11.11 5.78
N GLY A 90 25.83 -10.86 5.23
CA GLY A 90 25.71 -9.97 4.09
C GLY A 90 24.29 -9.52 3.76
N LEU A 91 24.20 -8.66 2.74
CA LEU A 91 22.95 -8.35 2.07
C LEU A 91 22.86 -9.20 0.79
N SER A 92 21.87 -10.07 0.72
CA SER A 92 21.49 -10.74 -0.52
C SER A 92 20.65 -9.82 -1.39
N VAL A 93 20.90 -9.86 -2.70
CA VAL A 93 20.18 -9.13 -3.75
C VAL A 93 19.86 -10.09 -4.87
N SER A 94 18.58 -10.18 -5.24
CA SER A 94 18.13 -11.08 -6.30
C SER A 94 17.12 -10.44 -7.23
N TYR A 95 17.17 -10.82 -8.51
CA TYR A 95 16.14 -10.56 -9.51
C TYR A 95 15.45 -11.89 -9.84
N LEU A 96 14.22 -12.06 -9.34
CA LEU A 96 13.62 -13.38 -9.22
C LEU A 96 12.62 -13.76 -10.32
N LEU A 97 12.38 -12.89 -11.30
CA LEU A 97 11.32 -13.07 -12.31
C LEU A 97 11.30 -14.47 -12.96
N GLN A 98 12.48 -15.01 -13.30
CA GLN A 98 12.61 -16.32 -13.96
C GLN A 98 12.32 -17.53 -13.06
N TYR A 99 12.14 -17.32 -11.76
CA TYR A 99 11.87 -18.36 -10.75
C TYR A 99 10.40 -18.36 -10.31
N ARG A 100 9.51 -17.76 -11.12
CA ARG A 100 8.08 -17.76 -10.86
C ARG A 100 7.56 -19.19 -10.79
N THR A 101 6.77 -19.46 -9.76
CA THR A 101 6.01 -20.69 -9.61
C THR A 101 4.53 -20.36 -9.62
N ASP A 102 3.79 -20.99 -10.53
CA ASP A 102 2.35 -20.85 -10.64
C ASP A 102 1.66 -21.99 -9.88
N GLY A 103 0.61 -21.65 -9.14
CA GLY A 103 -0.28 -22.60 -8.49
C GLY A 103 -1.17 -23.36 -9.48
N PRO A 104 -1.99 -24.31 -9.00
CA PRO A 104 -2.90 -25.06 -9.85
C PRO A 104 -3.90 -24.15 -10.56
N ILE A 105 -4.31 -24.55 -11.77
CA ILE A 105 -5.36 -23.87 -12.52
C ILE A 105 -6.71 -24.10 -11.85
N ASN A 106 -7.43 -23.03 -11.52
CA ASN A 106 -8.78 -23.07 -10.97
C ASN A 106 -9.84 -23.18 -12.08
N ASP A 107 -11.10 -23.20 -11.66
CA ASP A 107 -12.27 -23.28 -12.54
C ASP A 107 -12.54 -22.01 -13.37
N ASN A 108 -11.85 -20.89 -13.12
CA ASN A 108 -11.80 -19.74 -14.05
C ASN A 108 -10.80 -19.98 -15.21
N GLY A 109 -10.05 -21.09 -15.21
CA GLY A 109 -8.99 -21.35 -16.17
C GLY A 109 -7.76 -20.45 -15.96
N ALA A 110 -7.53 -20.02 -14.73
CA ALA A 110 -6.41 -19.18 -14.28
C ALA A 110 -5.62 -19.87 -13.15
N PRO A 111 -4.32 -19.57 -12.98
CA PRO A 111 -3.59 -19.98 -11.78
C PRO A 111 -4.28 -19.44 -10.52
N ARG A 112 -4.41 -20.26 -9.48
CA ARG A 112 -4.93 -19.84 -8.18
C ARG A 112 -4.02 -18.83 -7.50
N PHE A 113 -2.71 -19.05 -7.56
CA PHE A 113 -1.72 -18.12 -7.05
C PHE A 113 -0.48 -18.15 -7.94
N TYR A 114 0.42 -17.20 -7.75
CA TYR A 114 1.81 -17.30 -8.23
C TYR A 114 2.74 -16.59 -7.24
N PHE A 115 3.98 -17.05 -7.13
CA PHE A 115 5.00 -16.41 -6.29
C PHE A 115 6.40 -16.61 -6.88
N TYR A 116 7.41 -15.91 -6.33
CA TYR A 116 8.81 -16.10 -6.69
C TYR A 116 9.60 -16.60 -5.49
N ALA A 117 10.42 -17.65 -5.65
CA ALA A 117 11.14 -18.24 -4.54
C ALA A 117 12.18 -17.27 -3.93
N PRO A 118 11.96 -16.72 -2.72
CA PRO A 118 12.83 -15.68 -2.15
C PRO A 118 14.11 -16.25 -1.53
N THR A 119 14.33 -17.56 -1.66
CA THR A 119 15.49 -18.28 -1.13
C THR A 119 16.73 -18.18 -2.02
N ILE A 120 16.56 -17.80 -3.30
CA ILE A 120 17.64 -17.75 -4.30
C ILE A 120 18.42 -16.45 -4.14
N LYS A 121 19.75 -16.53 -4.04
CA LYS A 121 20.64 -15.38 -3.83
C LYS A 121 21.51 -15.16 -5.06
N ASN A 122 21.13 -14.21 -5.93
CA ASN A 122 21.92 -13.92 -7.13
C ASN A 122 23.23 -13.24 -6.77
N TRP A 123 23.22 -12.35 -5.78
CA TRP A 123 24.39 -11.68 -5.22
C TRP A 123 24.30 -11.59 -3.72
N ILE A 124 25.43 -11.76 -3.04
CA ILE A 124 25.60 -11.52 -1.61
C ILE A 124 26.70 -10.47 -1.45
N PHE A 125 26.34 -9.28 -0.99
CA PHE A 125 27.27 -8.22 -0.62
C PHE A 125 27.78 -8.48 0.80
N SER A 126 29.06 -8.79 0.91
CA SER A 126 29.74 -9.06 2.18
C SER A 126 31.17 -8.51 2.17
N ALA A 127 31.93 -8.84 3.20
CA ALA A 127 33.33 -8.52 3.32
C ALA A 127 34.07 -9.65 4.03
N VAL A 128 35.38 -9.77 3.80
CA VAL A 128 36.20 -10.81 4.44
C VAL A 128 36.13 -10.72 5.95
N GLU A 129 36.10 -9.51 6.50
CA GLU A 129 36.00 -9.23 7.93
C GLU A 129 34.65 -9.69 8.53
N LEU A 130 33.61 -9.90 7.71
CA LEU A 130 32.31 -10.40 8.17
C LEU A 130 32.25 -11.92 8.27
N ALA A 131 33.31 -12.65 7.88
CA ALA A 131 33.41 -14.09 8.06
C ALA A 131 33.40 -14.51 9.54
N ASP A 132 33.81 -13.61 10.45
CA ASP A 132 33.85 -13.87 11.89
C ASP A 132 32.47 -13.73 12.57
N HIS A 133 31.49 -13.11 11.88
CA HIS A 133 30.14 -12.83 12.40
C HIS A 133 29.10 -13.87 11.96
N ILE A 134 29.27 -15.11 12.43
CA ILE A 134 28.49 -16.27 11.93
C ILE A 134 27.09 -16.36 12.53
N CYS A 135 26.90 -16.01 13.81
CA CYS A 135 25.65 -16.28 14.53
C CYS A 135 24.67 -15.10 14.58
N THR A 136 25.16 -13.86 14.48
CA THR A 136 24.30 -12.67 14.50
C THR A 136 24.96 -11.58 13.66
N PRO A 137 24.36 -11.21 12.50
CA PRO A 137 24.89 -10.11 11.69
C PRO A 137 24.88 -8.81 12.51
N PRO A 138 25.92 -7.97 12.43
CA PRO A 138 25.99 -6.70 13.16
C PRO A 138 25.11 -5.63 12.47
N LEU A 139 23.86 -5.99 12.14
CA LEU A 139 22.91 -5.11 11.46
C LEU A 139 22.33 -4.09 12.43
N SER A 140 22.18 -2.85 11.96
CA SER A 140 21.39 -1.84 12.64
C SER A 140 20.63 -0.97 11.63
N ILE A 141 19.32 -0.85 11.81
CA ILE A 141 18.42 0.08 11.14
C ILE A 141 18.64 1.46 11.76
N GLN A 142 19.16 2.39 10.94
CA GLN A 142 19.59 3.72 11.39
C GLN A 142 18.46 4.74 11.32
N SER A 143 17.69 4.69 10.24
CA SER A 143 16.62 5.64 9.94
C SER A 143 15.79 5.15 8.76
N TRP A 144 14.67 5.82 8.50
CA TRP A 144 13.77 5.58 7.38
C TRP A 144 13.11 6.90 6.96
N ASP A 145 12.53 6.88 5.78
CA ASP A 145 11.79 7.98 5.17
C ASP A 145 10.53 7.47 4.45
N ASP A 146 9.93 8.29 3.57
CA ASP A 146 8.66 7.97 2.91
C ASP A 146 8.77 6.85 1.84
N MET A 147 9.97 6.35 1.53
CA MET A 147 10.17 5.33 0.48
C MET A 147 11.16 4.21 0.85
N GLY A 148 12.08 4.45 1.79
CA GLY A 148 13.21 3.56 2.03
C GLY A 148 13.74 3.55 3.46
N VAL A 149 14.75 2.71 3.66
CA VAL A 149 15.38 2.42 4.96
C VAL A 149 16.90 2.48 4.86
N HIS A 150 17.51 3.07 5.88
CA HIS A 150 18.95 3.08 6.07
C HIS A 150 19.39 1.94 6.98
N LEU A 151 20.31 1.12 6.46
CA LEU A 151 20.89 0.00 7.16
C LEU A 151 22.40 0.22 7.32
N SER A 152 22.94 -0.20 8.45
CA SER A 152 24.38 -0.28 8.71
C SER A 152 24.73 -1.69 9.17
N MET A 153 25.85 -2.22 8.70
CA MET A 153 26.37 -3.53 9.05
C MET A 153 27.89 -3.45 9.14
N ALA A 154 28.41 -3.21 10.35
CA ALA A 154 29.82 -2.89 10.60
C ALA A 154 30.32 -1.73 9.69
N GLY A 155 31.29 -1.97 8.81
CA GLY A 155 31.80 -0.98 7.86
C GLY A 155 30.97 -0.82 6.57
N ILE A 156 29.77 -1.41 6.51
CA ILE A 156 28.90 -1.41 5.33
C ILE A 156 27.65 -0.58 5.59
N ASN A 157 27.36 0.41 4.75
CA ASN A 157 26.15 1.23 4.83
C ASN A 157 25.31 1.13 3.56
N MET A 158 24.00 1.10 3.71
CA MET A 158 23.05 0.84 2.63
C MET A 158 21.81 1.71 2.79
N TYR A 159 21.31 2.25 1.68
CA TYR A 159 19.96 2.81 1.59
C TYR A 159 19.16 1.96 0.62
N LEU A 160 18.16 1.24 1.14
CA LEU A 160 17.27 0.41 0.34
C LEU A 160 15.98 1.17 0.09
N ALA A 161 15.53 1.22 -1.15
CA ALA A 161 14.32 1.92 -1.54
C ALA A 161 13.57 1.17 -2.63
N LEU A 162 12.26 1.40 -2.70
CA LEU A 162 11.42 0.89 -3.79
C LEU A 162 11.92 1.39 -5.15
N GLY A 163 11.83 0.60 -6.21
CA GLY A 163 12.13 1.07 -7.57
C GLY A 163 13.61 1.32 -7.91
N SER A 164 14.56 0.99 -7.02
CA SER A 164 15.98 1.29 -7.27
C SER A 164 16.52 0.57 -8.51
N ALA A 165 17.15 1.32 -9.43
CA ALA A 165 17.79 0.76 -10.62
C ALA A 165 19.09 0.00 -10.27
N PHE A 166 19.82 0.53 -9.30
CA PHE A 166 21.03 -0.07 -8.74
C PHE A 166 20.82 -0.41 -7.28
N THR A 167 21.17 -1.63 -6.88
CA THR A 167 21.51 -1.84 -5.46
C THR A 167 22.82 -1.13 -5.20
N THR A 168 22.87 -0.27 -4.18
CA THR A 168 24.05 0.51 -3.82
C THR A 168 24.48 0.19 -2.40
N VAL A 169 25.77 -0.13 -2.23
CA VAL A 169 26.39 -0.48 -0.95
C VAL A 169 27.66 0.33 -0.76
N GLU A 170 27.76 1.06 0.33
CA GLU A 170 28.94 1.81 0.72
C GLU A 170 29.80 1.02 1.68
N TYR A 171 31.10 0.95 1.40
CA TYR A 171 32.09 0.27 2.21
C TYR A 171 33.08 1.26 2.80
N HIS A 172 33.50 1.01 4.04
CA HIS A 172 34.50 1.80 4.74
C HIS A 172 35.61 0.91 5.31
N ASP A 173 36.78 0.93 4.67
CA ASP A 173 37.98 0.19 5.06
C ASP A 173 37.77 -1.34 5.20
N MET A 174 37.01 -1.91 4.27
CA MET A 174 36.64 -3.34 4.26
C MET A 174 37.19 -4.03 3.01
N GLN A 175 37.56 -5.31 3.10
CA GLN A 175 37.87 -6.11 1.93
C GLN A 175 36.58 -6.69 1.35
N VAL A 176 36.04 -6.03 0.31
CA VAL A 176 34.75 -6.39 -0.32
C VAL A 176 34.80 -7.82 -0.84
N GLN A 177 33.75 -8.59 -0.54
CA GLN A 177 33.56 -9.94 -1.03
C GLN A 177 32.13 -10.09 -1.55
N LEU A 178 32.00 -10.45 -2.83
CA LEU A 178 30.73 -10.74 -3.48
C LEU A 178 30.59 -12.24 -3.72
N GLY A 179 29.52 -12.83 -3.21
CA GLY A 179 29.16 -14.25 -3.40
C GLY A 179 27.87 -14.41 -4.18
N THR A 180 27.57 -15.66 -4.57
CA THR A 180 26.35 -16.01 -5.30
C THR A 180 26.03 -17.50 -5.13
N ASP A 181 24.75 -17.86 -5.12
CA ASP A 181 24.30 -19.26 -5.16
C ASP A 181 24.49 -19.89 -6.56
N HIS A 182 24.77 -19.06 -7.57
CA HIS A 182 24.97 -19.46 -8.96
C HIS A 182 26.45 -19.50 -9.33
N GLY A 183 26.83 -20.28 -10.34
CA GLY A 183 28.19 -20.25 -10.85
C GLY A 183 28.46 -18.98 -11.67
N ILE A 184 29.53 -18.23 -11.36
CA ILE A 184 30.04 -17.17 -12.23
C ILE A 184 30.73 -17.83 -13.42
N VAL A 185 30.16 -17.73 -14.62
CA VAL A 185 30.67 -18.40 -15.82
C VAL A 185 31.62 -17.52 -16.63
N ALA A 186 31.37 -16.21 -16.64
CA ALA A 186 32.22 -15.26 -17.36
C ALA A 186 32.28 -13.90 -16.66
N ILE A 187 33.43 -13.24 -16.80
CA ILE A 187 33.69 -11.89 -16.33
C ILE A 187 34.19 -11.09 -17.54
N ASN A 188 33.49 -10.00 -17.89
CA ASN A 188 33.76 -9.18 -19.07
C ASN A 188 33.85 -10.02 -20.37
N GLY A 189 32.96 -11.00 -20.52
CA GLY A 189 32.92 -11.92 -21.66
C GLY A 189 34.01 -13.00 -21.67
N SER A 190 34.97 -12.98 -20.75
CA SER A 190 36.01 -14.01 -20.63
C SER A 190 35.60 -15.08 -19.62
N PRO A 191 35.84 -16.38 -19.88
CA PRO A 191 35.52 -17.45 -18.93
C PRO A 191 36.16 -17.23 -17.56
N ALA A 192 35.38 -17.39 -16.50
CA ALA A 192 35.86 -17.27 -15.13
C ALA A 192 36.76 -18.46 -14.76
N ARG A 193 37.92 -18.19 -14.14
CA ARG A 193 38.90 -19.20 -13.71
C ARG A 193 39.46 -18.81 -12.34
N ASN A 194 39.55 -19.77 -11.42
CA ASN A 194 40.15 -19.52 -10.10
C ASN A 194 41.56 -18.91 -10.24
N GLY A 195 41.90 -18.01 -9.32
CA GLY A 195 43.12 -17.22 -9.30
C GLY A 195 43.18 -16.07 -10.31
N HIS A 196 42.16 -15.90 -11.18
CA HIS A 196 42.17 -14.82 -12.16
C HIS A 196 41.87 -13.46 -11.49
N GLN A 197 42.76 -12.50 -11.70
CA GLN A 197 42.59 -11.12 -11.27
C GLN A 197 42.07 -10.27 -12.43
N VAL A 198 40.98 -9.54 -12.18
CA VAL A 198 40.40 -8.57 -13.12
C VAL A 198 40.52 -7.16 -12.53
N ASN A 199 40.80 -6.16 -13.37
CA ASN A 199 41.02 -4.78 -12.93
C ASN A 199 40.14 -3.81 -13.72
N GLY A 200 39.41 -2.95 -13.03
CA GLY A 200 38.52 -1.97 -13.65
C GLY A 200 37.59 -1.29 -12.66
N THR A 201 36.70 -0.45 -13.16
CA THR A 201 35.63 0.20 -12.38
C THR A 201 34.26 -0.40 -12.66
N SER A 202 34.13 -1.21 -13.71
CA SER A 202 32.90 -1.94 -14.05
C SER A 202 33.20 -3.36 -14.51
N PHE A 203 32.37 -4.31 -14.10
CA PHE A 203 32.51 -5.72 -14.42
C PHE A 203 31.17 -6.28 -14.87
N VAL A 204 31.09 -6.79 -16.10
CA VAL A 204 29.91 -7.48 -16.62
C VAL A 204 30.05 -8.96 -16.30
N ILE A 205 29.11 -9.48 -15.52
CA ILE A 205 29.15 -10.84 -14.98
C ILE A 205 28.03 -11.68 -15.57
N SER A 206 28.39 -12.84 -16.12
CA SER A 206 27.44 -13.86 -16.55
C SER A 206 27.34 -14.95 -15.50
N LEU A 207 26.12 -15.31 -15.12
CA LEU A 207 25.83 -16.39 -14.18
C LEU A 207 25.34 -17.64 -14.94
N ASN A 208 25.53 -18.83 -14.37
CA ASN A 208 25.12 -20.10 -14.98
C ASN A 208 23.60 -20.30 -15.08
N ASN A 209 22.81 -19.42 -14.46
CA ASN A 209 21.35 -19.37 -14.58
C ASN A 209 20.86 -18.55 -15.79
N GLY A 210 21.79 -18.10 -16.65
CA GLY A 210 21.51 -17.29 -17.85
C GLY A 210 21.38 -15.78 -17.60
N GLN A 211 21.49 -15.32 -16.36
CA GLN A 211 21.43 -13.89 -16.04
C GLN A 211 22.75 -13.18 -16.31
N LEU A 212 22.63 -11.95 -16.81
CA LEU A 212 23.72 -11.00 -16.99
C LEU A 212 23.55 -9.85 -16.01
N TRP A 213 24.62 -9.54 -15.27
CA TRP A 213 24.67 -8.47 -14.29
C TRP A 213 25.82 -7.53 -14.60
N VAL A 214 25.71 -6.28 -14.16
CA VAL A 214 26.83 -5.34 -14.17
C VAL A 214 27.11 -4.86 -12.76
N LEU A 215 28.38 -4.93 -12.37
CA LEU A 215 28.90 -4.47 -11.09
C LEU A 215 29.77 -3.23 -11.32
N TYR A 216 29.64 -2.23 -10.47
CA TYR A 216 30.47 -1.02 -10.48
C TYR A 216 31.19 -0.86 -9.14
N PHE A 217 32.46 -0.46 -9.20
CA PHE A 217 33.30 -0.17 -8.04
C PHE A 217 33.87 1.24 -8.16
N PHE A 218 33.37 2.14 -7.30
CA PHE A 218 33.76 3.53 -7.23
C PHE A 218 34.60 3.75 -5.97
N SER A 219 35.93 3.65 -6.10
CA SER A 219 36.86 3.89 -4.99
C SER A 219 37.02 5.38 -4.70
N ASN A 220 37.00 5.76 -3.42
CA ASN A 220 37.28 7.14 -2.99
C ASN A 220 38.71 7.60 -3.32
N ALA A 221 39.64 6.66 -3.48
CA ALA A 221 41.00 6.95 -3.92
C ALA A 221 41.08 7.31 -5.43
N CYS A 222 39.97 7.23 -6.15
CA CYS A 222 39.86 7.46 -7.60
C CYS A 222 40.80 6.56 -8.41
N GLY A 223 40.30 5.41 -8.87
CA GLY A 223 41.10 4.48 -9.69
C GLY A 223 40.38 3.16 -9.94
N ASN A 224 41.05 2.28 -10.68
CA ASN A 224 40.54 0.93 -10.94
C ASN A 224 40.61 0.08 -9.66
N THR A 225 39.61 -0.78 -9.50
CA THR A 225 39.57 -1.78 -8.43
C THR A 225 40.02 -3.12 -9.00
N SER A 226 40.90 -3.81 -8.29
CA SER A 226 41.31 -5.17 -8.62
C SER A 226 40.50 -6.18 -7.81
N LEU A 227 39.89 -7.13 -8.52
CA LEU A 227 39.14 -8.25 -7.95
C LEU A 227 39.82 -9.56 -8.31
N VAL A 228 39.90 -10.49 -7.36
CA VAL A 228 40.31 -11.87 -7.58
C VAL A 228 39.06 -12.75 -7.56
N PHE A 229 38.92 -13.59 -8.59
CA PHE A 229 37.92 -14.63 -8.62
C PHE A 229 38.48 -15.93 -8.06
N GLU A 230 37.91 -16.41 -6.95
CA GLU A 230 38.31 -17.65 -6.29
C GLU A 230 37.07 -18.29 -5.65
N ASP A 231 36.91 -19.62 -5.76
CA ASP A 231 35.82 -20.38 -5.15
C ASP A 231 34.42 -19.76 -5.36
N ASN A 232 34.15 -19.34 -6.60
CA ASN A 232 32.89 -18.71 -6.99
C ASN A 232 32.59 -17.36 -6.29
N LYS A 233 33.63 -16.65 -5.85
CA LYS A 233 33.54 -15.34 -5.18
C LYS A 233 34.43 -14.32 -5.86
N LEU A 234 34.02 -13.06 -5.83
CA LEU A 234 34.83 -11.92 -6.24
C LEU A 234 35.28 -11.17 -4.99
N THR A 235 36.59 -11.10 -4.76
CA THR A 235 37.16 -10.42 -3.58
C THR A 235 38.11 -9.32 -3.99
N THR A 236 38.07 -8.14 -3.36
CA THR A 236 39.05 -7.08 -3.62
C THR A 236 40.44 -7.50 -3.14
N THR A 237 41.49 -7.15 -3.89
CA THR A 237 42.87 -7.48 -3.50
C THR A 237 43.39 -6.69 -2.29
N SER A 238 42.73 -5.59 -1.97
CA SER A 238 43.02 -4.73 -0.82
C SER A 238 41.71 -4.30 -0.17
N LYS A 239 41.83 -3.70 1.02
CA LYS A 239 40.72 -2.95 1.62
C LYS A 239 40.22 -1.87 0.68
N PHE A 240 38.92 -1.62 0.72
CA PHE A 240 38.19 -0.74 -0.16
C PHE A 240 37.33 0.22 0.66
N THR A 241 37.37 1.49 0.25
CA THR A 241 36.50 2.55 0.77
C THR A 241 35.87 3.26 -0.42
N GLY A 242 34.55 3.20 -0.52
CA GLY A 242 33.83 3.71 -1.68
C GLY A 242 32.47 3.06 -1.86
N VAL A 243 31.94 3.13 -3.08
CA VAL A 243 30.59 2.66 -3.43
C VAL A 243 30.68 1.47 -4.37
N VAL A 244 29.93 0.42 -4.07
CA VAL A 244 29.71 -0.73 -4.96
C VAL A 244 28.26 -0.72 -5.41
N GLN A 245 28.01 -0.84 -6.72
CA GLN A 245 26.67 -0.93 -7.28
C GLN A 245 26.50 -2.21 -8.08
N ALA A 246 25.31 -2.82 -8.03
CA ALA A 246 24.92 -3.91 -8.91
C ALA A 246 23.59 -3.60 -9.60
N ALA A 247 23.49 -3.98 -10.88
CA ALA A 247 22.25 -3.94 -11.64
C ALA A 247 22.08 -5.20 -12.51
N PHE A 248 20.84 -5.68 -12.56
CA PHE A 248 20.43 -6.72 -13.49
C PHE A 248 20.34 -6.12 -14.90
N VAL A 249 20.89 -6.83 -15.90
CA VAL A 249 20.92 -6.38 -17.29
C VAL A 249 19.83 -7.09 -18.10
N LEU A 250 19.94 -8.41 -18.21
CA LEU A 250 19.00 -9.25 -18.95
C LEU A 250 19.17 -10.72 -18.53
N THR A 251 18.28 -11.58 -19.02
CA THR A 251 18.41 -13.03 -18.89
C THR A 251 18.14 -13.70 -20.23
N SER A 252 18.94 -14.71 -20.58
CA SER A 252 18.65 -15.58 -21.71
C SER A 252 17.64 -16.69 -21.36
N ALA A 253 17.29 -16.83 -20.07
CA ALA A 253 16.38 -17.87 -19.58
C ALA A 253 14.90 -17.58 -19.85
N MET A 254 14.53 -16.34 -20.20
CA MET A 254 13.16 -15.96 -20.49
C MET A 254 13.09 -15.05 -21.71
N GLU A 255 12.07 -15.25 -22.56
CA GLU A 255 11.74 -14.31 -23.63
C GLU A 255 11.10 -13.05 -23.03
N SER A 256 11.71 -11.90 -23.25
CA SER A 256 11.12 -10.61 -22.90
C SER A 256 10.15 -10.16 -23.99
N PRO A 257 8.92 -9.71 -23.64
CA PRO A 257 7.97 -9.17 -24.62
C PRO A 257 8.45 -7.86 -25.26
N VAL A 258 9.39 -7.16 -24.61
CA VAL A 258 10.09 -6.00 -25.16
C VAL A 258 11.48 -6.47 -25.63
N PRO A 259 11.86 -6.29 -26.91
CA PRO A 259 13.20 -6.61 -27.38
C PRO A 259 14.26 -5.87 -26.57
N GLN A 260 14.95 -6.59 -25.69
CA GLN A 260 16.03 -6.02 -24.91
C GLN A 260 17.33 -6.08 -25.70
N ASN A 261 18.02 -4.94 -25.78
CA ASN A 261 19.32 -4.85 -26.41
C ASN A 261 20.38 -4.69 -25.33
N GLU A 262 21.15 -5.75 -25.09
CA GLU A 262 22.23 -5.79 -24.09
C GLU A 262 23.12 -4.55 -24.16
N HIS A 263 23.56 -4.19 -25.36
CA HIS A 263 24.48 -3.08 -25.57
C HIS A 263 23.86 -1.73 -25.16
N LYS A 264 22.59 -1.49 -25.51
CA LYS A 264 21.89 -0.26 -25.13
C LYS A 264 21.66 -0.19 -23.62
N ILE A 265 21.28 -1.30 -22.99
CA ILE A 265 21.07 -1.36 -21.54
C ILE A 265 22.38 -1.10 -20.79
N LEU A 266 23.47 -1.77 -21.19
CA LEU A 266 24.79 -1.54 -20.62
C LEU A 266 25.24 -0.09 -20.83
N GLN A 267 25.05 0.49 -22.03
CA GLN A 267 25.35 1.89 -22.29
C GLN A 267 24.60 2.83 -21.33
N LEU A 268 23.30 2.60 -21.11
CA LEU A 268 22.49 3.37 -20.17
C LEU A 268 23.04 3.24 -18.75
N TYR A 269 23.27 2.02 -18.25
CA TYR A 269 23.84 1.83 -16.92
C TYR A 269 25.22 2.46 -16.78
N HIS A 270 26.09 2.34 -17.78
CA HIS A 270 27.41 2.99 -17.78
C HIS A 270 27.36 4.51 -17.82
N ALA A 271 26.23 5.11 -18.23
CA ALA A 271 25.99 6.56 -18.24
C ALA A 271 25.33 7.06 -16.95
N CYS A 272 24.68 6.19 -16.17
CA CYS A 272 23.94 6.55 -14.96
C CYS A 272 24.61 6.07 -13.66
N ALA A 273 25.47 5.06 -13.71
CA ALA A 273 26.13 4.49 -12.55
C ALA A 273 26.93 5.54 -11.77
N GLY A 274 26.91 5.42 -10.45
CA GLY A 274 27.56 6.32 -9.52
C GLY A 274 26.64 7.38 -8.93
N VAL A 275 25.45 7.65 -9.50
CA VAL A 275 24.43 8.52 -8.88
C VAL A 275 23.33 7.68 -8.26
N TYR A 276 23.03 7.89 -6.98
CA TYR A 276 22.12 7.04 -6.21
C TYR A 276 21.38 7.81 -5.12
N PRO A 277 20.22 7.31 -4.64
CA PRO A 277 19.46 7.99 -3.61
C PRO A 277 20.02 7.69 -2.22
N LYS A 278 19.88 8.67 -1.35
CA LYS A 278 20.20 8.66 0.08
C LYS A 278 18.98 9.00 0.93
N GLY A 279 17.86 9.31 0.31
CA GLY A 279 16.64 9.61 1.00
C GLY A 279 15.57 10.13 0.05
N VAL A 280 14.32 9.99 0.44
CA VAL A 280 13.15 10.49 -0.30
C VAL A 280 12.15 11.11 0.65
N THR A 281 11.62 12.26 0.29
CA THR A 281 10.48 12.86 1.01
C THR A 281 9.37 13.14 0.03
N VAL A 282 8.16 12.69 0.36
CA VAL A 282 6.96 12.98 -0.40
C VAL A 282 6.34 14.27 0.12
N GLN A 283 6.12 15.19 -0.81
CA GLN A 283 5.38 16.41 -0.56
C GLN A 283 4.08 16.40 -1.36
N THR A 284 2.95 16.48 -0.67
CA THR A 284 1.64 16.71 -1.30
C THR A 284 1.49 18.21 -1.60
N LEU A 285 1.06 18.57 -2.80
CA LEU A 285 0.90 19.97 -3.20
C LEU A 285 -0.55 20.43 -3.07
N ASN A 286 -1.49 19.59 -3.48
CA ASN A 286 -2.93 19.82 -3.49
C ASN A 286 -3.66 18.48 -3.71
N SER A 287 -4.96 18.50 -3.95
CA SER A 287 -5.77 17.31 -4.24
C SER A 287 -5.45 16.60 -5.57
N GLU A 288 -4.54 17.15 -6.39
CA GLU A 288 -4.24 16.67 -7.76
C GLU A 288 -2.78 16.25 -7.96
N SER A 289 -1.87 16.58 -7.04
CA SER A 289 -0.44 16.39 -7.30
C SER A 289 0.41 16.27 -6.04
N PHE A 290 1.51 15.53 -6.20
CA PHE A 290 2.54 15.32 -5.20
C PHE A 290 3.92 15.23 -5.86
N VAL A 291 4.96 15.34 -5.06
CA VAL A 291 6.35 15.37 -5.51
C VAL A 291 7.17 14.42 -4.66
N PHE A 292 7.97 13.57 -5.31
CA PHE A 292 9.10 12.90 -4.64
C PHE A 292 10.30 13.82 -4.70
N HIS A 293 10.79 14.27 -3.54
CA HIS A 293 12.05 15.00 -3.43
C HIS A 293 13.17 14.02 -3.14
N TRP A 294 14.09 13.89 -4.09
CA TRP A 294 15.21 12.96 -3.99
C TRP A 294 16.39 13.61 -3.28
N GLN A 295 16.97 12.93 -2.30
CA GLN A 295 18.27 13.27 -1.77
C GLN A 295 19.28 12.38 -2.47
N LEU A 296 20.11 12.96 -3.34
CA LEU A 296 21.03 12.19 -4.20
C LEU A 296 22.47 12.35 -3.75
N ALA A 297 23.24 11.28 -3.89
CA ALA A 297 24.70 11.28 -3.76
C ALA A 297 25.34 10.83 -5.08
N THR A 298 26.58 11.26 -5.28
CA THR A 298 27.42 10.86 -6.41
C THR A 298 28.70 10.24 -5.89
N ALA A 299 29.01 9.02 -6.33
CA ALA A 299 30.21 8.30 -5.94
C ALA A 299 31.48 8.97 -6.52
N ALA A 300 32.59 8.89 -5.79
CA ALA A 300 33.88 9.36 -6.28
C ALA A 300 34.31 8.59 -7.55
N GLY A 301 34.80 9.32 -8.57
CA GLY A 301 35.18 8.71 -9.84
C GLY A 301 34.02 8.37 -10.79
N SER A 302 32.79 8.76 -10.46
CA SER A 302 31.65 8.70 -11.39
C SER A 302 31.91 9.57 -12.63
N LYS A 303 31.36 9.16 -13.79
CA LYS A 303 31.54 9.93 -15.02
C LYS A 303 30.87 11.31 -14.92
N PRO A 304 31.50 12.39 -15.39
CA PRO A 304 30.85 13.69 -15.49
C PRO A 304 29.55 13.60 -16.30
N GLY A 305 28.48 14.21 -15.80
CA GLY A 305 27.16 14.18 -16.45
C GLY A 305 26.32 12.94 -16.17
N SER A 306 26.75 12.04 -15.27
CA SER A 306 25.92 10.91 -14.84
C SER A 306 24.61 11.41 -14.23
N ARG A 307 23.48 10.78 -14.61
CA ARG A 307 22.13 11.16 -14.17
C ARG A 307 21.51 10.06 -13.32
N PHE A 308 20.75 10.45 -12.31
CA PHE A 308 19.97 9.53 -11.48
C PHE A 308 18.98 8.75 -12.36
N LEU A 309 19.03 7.41 -12.24
CA LEU A 309 18.18 6.45 -12.93
C LEU A 309 17.33 5.71 -11.88
N HIS A 310 16.02 5.67 -12.09
CA HIS A 310 15.10 5.04 -11.16
C HIS A 310 13.87 4.47 -11.87
N PHE A 311 13.23 3.46 -11.29
CA PHE A 311 12.06 2.82 -11.88
C PHE A 311 10.75 3.38 -11.34
N ALA A 312 9.77 3.50 -12.23
CA ALA A 312 8.39 3.82 -11.90
C ALA A 312 7.47 2.66 -12.28
N LEU A 313 6.43 2.42 -11.46
CA LEU A 313 5.37 1.47 -11.74
C LEU A 313 4.39 1.97 -12.82
N THR A 314 3.57 1.06 -13.33
CA THR A 314 2.55 1.34 -14.35
C THR A 314 1.62 2.50 -13.99
N HIS A 315 1.17 2.58 -12.73
CA HIS A 315 0.30 3.68 -12.31
C HIS A 315 1.05 5.03 -12.27
N LEU A 316 2.31 5.06 -11.79
CA LEU A 316 3.17 6.24 -11.75
C LEU A 316 3.54 6.72 -13.15
N LYS A 317 3.82 5.83 -14.10
CA LYS A 317 4.12 6.17 -15.50
C LYS A 317 3.08 7.12 -16.11
N ALA A 318 1.82 6.95 -15.74
CA ALA A 318 0.73 7.80 -16.23
C ALA A 318 0.52 9.09 -15.41
N MET A 319 1.19 9.23 -14.27
CA MET A 319 1.13 10.41 -13.41
C MET A 319 2.39 11.27 -13.50
N LEU A 320 3.54 10.69 -13.84
CA LEU A 320 4.81 11.39 -13.91
C LEU A 320 4.77 12.52 -14.94
N ASP A 321 5.11 13.72 -14.47
CA ASP A 321 5.16 14.91 -15.31
C ASP A 321 6.47 14.90 -16.12
N PRO A 322 6.39 14.89 -17.47
CA PRO A 322 7.57 14.82 -18.35
C PRO A 322 8.49 16.04 -18.22
N CYS A 323 8.06 17.12 -17.54
CA CYS A 323 8.95 18.24 -17.22
C CYS A 323 10.03 17.88 -16.19
N THR A 324 9.85 16.79 -15.43
CA THR A 324 10.79 16.39 -14.35
C THR A 324 11.53 15.09 -14.65
N VAL A 325 11.05 14.29 -15.60
CA VAL A 325 11.59 12.96 -15.91
C VAL A 325 11.66 12.69 -17.41
N GLU A 326 12.59 11.83 -17.80
CA GLU A 326 12.78 11.36 -19.17
C GLU A 326 12.78 9.84 -19.18
N GLU A 327 11.84 9.22 -19.90
CA GLU A 327 11.72 7.76 -20.00
C GLU A 327 12.86 7.15 -20.82
N LYS A 328 13.33 5.97 -20.40
CA LYS A 328 14.37 5.17 -21.06
C LYS A 328 13.80 3.84 -21.51
N HIS A 329 13.23 3.82 -22.72
CA HIS A 329 12.50 2.67 -23.27
C HIS A 329 13.37 1.42 -23.48
N GLU A 330 14.69 1.57 -23.54
CA GLU A 330 15.63 0.45 -23.64
C GLU A 330 15.65 -0.46 -22.40
N LEU A 331 15.18 0.01 -21.24
CA LEU A 331 15.24 -0.72 -19.98
C LEU A 331 13.85 -0.81 -19.33
N VAL A 332 13.31 -2.03 -19.32
CA VAL A 332 12.10 -2.40 -18.60
C VAL A 332 12.38 -3.65 -17.80
N LEU A 333 12.23 -3.58 -16.47
CA LEU A 333 12.27 -4.74 -15.59
C LEU A 333 10.86 -5.08 -15.13
N HIS A 334 10.69 -6.14 -14.35
CA HIS A 334 9.41 -6.45 -13.73
C HIS A 334 9.58 -6.50 -12.22
N SER A 335 8.57 -5.97 -11.53
CA SER A 335 8.34 -6.24 -10.12
C SER A 335 7.73 -7.63 -9.97
N HIS A 336 7.63 -8.07 -8.72
CA HIS A 336 7.06 -9.37 -8.36
C HIS A 336 5.55 -9.39 -8.65
N THR A 337 4.77 -8.45 -8.08
CA THR A 337 3.30 -8.44 -8.21
C THR A 337 2.72 -7.21 -8.92
N HIS A 338 3.48 -6.12 -9.11
CA HIS A 338 3.02 -4.87 -9.75
C HIS A 338 3.38 -4.75 -11.25
N GLY A 339 3.80 -5.85 -11.88
CA GLY A 339 4.08 -5.89 -13.31
C GLY A 339 5.32 -5.08 -13.74
N PRO A 340 5.33 -4.48 -14.94
CA PRO A 340 6.52 -3.83 -15.50
C PRO A 340 6.93 -2.55 -14.74
N LEU A 341 8.25 -2.36 -14.68
CA LEU A 341 8.97 -1.24 -14.12
C LEU A 341 9.67 -0.46 -15.23
N PHE A 342 9.32 0.80 -15.38
CA PHE A 342 9.78 1.67 -16.47
C PHE A 342 10.91 2.57 -15.98
N ALA A 343 12.04 2.57 -16.69
CA ALA A 343 13.21 3.35 -16.30
C ALA A 343 13.05 4.83 -16.65
N TYR A 344 13.40 5.72 -15.70
CA TYR A 344 13.41 7.16 -15.89
C TYR A 344 14.71 7.79 -15.40
N THR A 345 15.18 8.80 -16.13
CA THR A 345 16.23 9.70 -15.65
C THR A 345 15.65 11.07 -15.28
N LEU A 346 16.22 11.71 -14.26
CA LEU A 346 15.81 13.08 -13.90
C LEU A 346 16.15 14.09 -14.99
N VAL A 347 15.19 14.94 -15.35
CA VAL A 347 15.42 16.16 -16.13
C VAL A 347 15.79 17.26 -15.15
N THR A 348 17.08 17.55 -15.02
CA THR A 348 17.56 18.61 -14.12
C THR A 348 17.57 19.96 -14.81
N SER A 349 16.87 20.94 -14.24
CA SER A 349 17.20 22.35 -14.44
C SER A 349 18.38 22.70 -13.52
N PRO A 350 19.35 23.54 -13.94
CA PRO A 350 20.54 23.86 -13.14
C PRO A 350 20.27 24.38 -11.71
N ASN A 351 19.05 24.86 -11.44
CA ASN A 351 18.66 25.51 -10.19
C ASN A 351 17.53 24.80 -9.42
N SER A 352 17.09 23.60 -9.84
CA SER A 352 15.98 22.88 -9.20
C SER A 352 16.45 21.70 -8.36
N SER A 353 15.79 21.45 -7.22
CA SER A 353 15.99 20.22 -6.46
C SER A 353 15.59 18.99 -7.30
N PRO A 354 16.35 17.89 -7.24
CA PRO A 354 16.05 16.67 -7.99
C PRO A 354 14.71 16.10 -7.49
N SER A 355 13.71 16.10 -8.37
CA SER A 355 12.34 15.77 -7.99
C SER A 355 11.58 15.05 -9.09
N TRP A 356 10.63 14.19 -8.71
CA TRP A 356 9.61 13.63 -9.60
C TRP A 356 8.27 14.24 -9.25
N LEU A 357 7.71 15.00 -10.18
CA LEU A 357 6.37 15.56 -10.04
C LEU A 357 5.34 14.57 -10.58
N CYS A 358 4.33 14.24 -9.78
CA CYS A 358 3.23 13.37 -10.14
C CYS A 358 1.92 14.14 -10.17
N ARG A 359 1.12 13.93 -11.22
CA ARG A 359 -0.20 14.53 -11.42
C ARG A 359 -1.24 13.45 -11.63
N VAL A 360 -2.33 13.52 -10.87
CA VAL A 360 -3.48 12.65 -11.09
C VAL A 360 -4.09 12.98 -12.46
N PRO A 361 -4.39 11.98 -13.31
CA PRO A 361 -5.04 12.24 -14.58
C PRO A 361 -6.48 12.74 -14.38
N GLN A 362 -6.94 13.58 -15.31
CA GLN A 362 -8.18 14.35 -15.14
C GLN A 362 -9.43 13.46 -15.02
N ALA A 363 -9.50 12.34 -15.74
CA ALA A 363 -10.68 11.46 -15.75
C ALA A 363 -10.89 10.80 -14.37
N GLU A 364 -9.82 10.28 -13.78
CA GLU A 364 -9.79 9.71 -12.44
C GLU A 364 -10.14 10.77 -11.39
N SER A 365 -9.56 11.97 -11.51
CA SER A 365 -9.87 13.09 -10.63
C SER A 365 -11.37 13.42 -10.67
N GLN A 366 -11.94 13.65 -11.85
CA GLN A 366 -13.36 13.98 -12.00
C GLN A 366 -14.29 12.92 -11.40
N GLY A 367 -13.97 11.64 -11.59
CA GLY A 367 -14.75 10.54 -11.00
C GLY A 367 -14.75 10.62 -9.47
N VAL A 368 -13.57 10.73 -8.85
CA VAL A 368 -13.43 10.83 -7.39
C VAL A 368 -14.12 12.08 -6.84
N GLU A 369 -13.97 13.22 -7.50
CA GLU A 369 -14.66 14.47 -7.12
C GLU A 369 -16.18 14.30 -7.09
N THR A 370 -16.73 13.62 -8.10
CA THR A 370 -18.18 13.40 -8.24
C THR A 370 -18.71 12.44 -7.16
N CYS A 371 -17.94 11.43 -6.79
CA CYS A 371 -18.41 10.33 -5.93
C CYS A 371 -17.93 10.42 -4.47
N THR A 372 -17.10 11.41 -4.12
CA THR A 372 -16.76 11.72 -2.72
C THR A 372 -17.85 12.61 -2.10
N ALA A 373 -19.03 12.02 -1.92
CA ALA A 373 -20.21 12.69 -1.38
C ALA A 373 -20.98 11.77 -0.41
N PHE A 374 -21.75 12.33 0.52
CA PHE A 374 -22.56 11.55 1.47
C PHE A 374 -23.68 10.73 0.81
N TYR A 375 -24.15 11.16 -0.37
CA TYR A 375 -25.19 10.47 -1.13
C TYR A 375 -24.67 10.04 -2.50
N PRO A 376 -25.24 8.98 -3.11
CA PRO A 376 -25.00 8.68 -4.51
C PRO A 376 -25.25 9.91 -5.40
N PRO A 377 -24.47 10.15 -6.46
CA PRO A 377 -24.58 11.38 -7.28
C PRO A 377 -25.98 11.66 -7.83
N ARG A 378 -26.80 10.63 -8.01
CA ARG A 378 -28.16 10.70 -8.57
C ARG A 378 -29.27 10.54 -7.52
N ALA A 379 -28.95 10.59 -6.22
CA ALA A 379 -29.95 10.47 -5.15
C ALA A 379 -31.05 11.52 -5.24
N GLY A 380 -30.72 12.77 -5.62
CA GLY A 380 -31.70 13.83 -5.78
C GLY A 380 -32.73 13.63 -6.89
N SER A 381 -32.54 12.63 -7.77
CA SER A 381 -33.47 12.31 -8.86
C SER A 381 -34.53 11.28 -8.48
N VAL A 382 -34.44 10.69 -7.28
CA VAL A 382 -35.40 9.68 -6.82
C VAL A 382 -36.77 10.32 -6.56
N THR A 383 -37.80 9.76 -7.18
CA THR A 383 -39.18 10.25 -7.11
C THR A 383 -39.96 9.60 -5.96
N ARG A 384 -41.05 10.24 -5.53
CA ARG A 384 -41.95 9.68 -4.52
C ARG A 384 -42.55 8.33 -4.95
N GLU A 385 -42.87 8.17 -6.23
CA GLU A 385 -43.39 6.90 -6.78
C GLU A 385 -42.38 5.76 -6.63
N GLU A 386 -41.10 6.02 -6.91
CA GLU A 386 -40.04 5.04 -6.71
C GLU A 386 -39.86 4.68 -5.24
N VAL A 387 -39.92 5.67 -4.34
CA VAL A 387 -39.86 5.47 -2.88
C VAL A 387 -41.00 4.58 -2.40
N GLU A 388 -42.21 4.81 -2.89
CA GLU A 388 -43.41 4.00 -2.58
C GLU A 388 -43.29 2.58 -3.15
N LYS A 389 -42.86 2.44 -4.40
CA LYS A 389 -42.64 1.13 -5.06
C LYS A 389 -41.61 0.27 -4.32
N LEU A 390 -40.56 0.88 -3.80
CA LEU A 390 -39.49 0.21 -3.05
C LEU A 390 -39.82 0.05 -1.56
N ASN A 391 -40.96 0.60 -1.10
CA ASN A 391 -41.35 0.64 0.30
C ASN A 391 -40.26 1.23 1.23
N LEU A 392 -39.47 2.16 0.71
CA LEU A 392 -38.23 2.63 1.37
C LEU A 392 -38.50 3.27 2.74
N CYS A 393 -39.59 4.06 2.86
CA CYS A 393 -39.98 4.69 4.12
C CYS A 393 -40.24 3.66 5.22
N HIS A 394 -40.95 2.57 4.90
CA HIS A 394 -41.23 1.50 5.85
C HIS A 394 -39.96 0.73 6.21
N VAL A 395 -39.15 0.37 5.21
CA VAL A 395 -37.89 -0.38 5.40
C VAL A 395 -36.95 0.38 6.33
N VAL A 396 -36.66 1.66 6.04
CA VAL A 396 -35.74 2.46 6.85
C VAL A 396 -36.29 2.72 8.26
N THR A 397 -37.60 2.93 8.41
CA THR A 397 -38.23 3.11 9.72
C THR A 397 -38.07 1.87 10.58
N LYS A 398 -38.36 0.70 10.01
CA LYS A 398 -38.20 -0.58 10.72
C LYS A 398 -36.74 -0.81 11.14
N GLU A 399 -35.79 -0.61 10.25
CA GLU A 399 -34.36 -0.78 10.55
C GLU A 399 -33.86 0.19 11.65
N ILE A 400 -34.33 1.45 11.65
CA ILE A 400 -33.98 2.44 12.68
C ILE A 400 -34.61 2.10 14.03
N ASP A 401 -35.86 1.63 14.04
CA ASP A 401 -36.63 1.33 15.25
C ASP A 401 -36.21 0.00 15.93
N GLU A 402 -35.35 -0.80 15.29
CA GLU A 402 -34.70 -1.94 15.92
C GLU A 402 -33.88 -1.55 17.17
N ASN A 403 -33.54 -2.55 17.98
CA ASN A 403 -32.73 -2.33 19.18
C ASN A 403 -31.24 -2.29 18.79
N TRP A 404 -30.66 -1.09 18.83
CA TRP A 404 -29.26 -0.86 18.48
C TRP A 404 -28.43 -0.56 19.72
N SER A 405 -27.33 -1.29 19.86
CA SER A 405 -26.30 -1.05 20.87
C SER A 405 -24.97 -1.58 20.33
N LEU A 406 -23.86 -0.94 20.68
CA LEU A 406 -22.55 -1.53 20.44
C LEU A 406 -22.24 -2.55 21.55
N PRO A 407 -21.78 -3.76 21.21
CA PRO A 407 -21.45 -4.75 22.23
C PRO A 407 -20.26 -4.29 23.08
N HIS A 408 -20.28 -4.61 24.38
CA HIS A 408 -19.17 -4.28 25.28
C HIS A 408 -17.88 -5.02 24.91
N GLU A 409 -17.99 -6.32 24.67
CA GLU A 409 -16.93 -7.17 24.10
C GLU A 409 -17.00 -7.21 22.56
N GLY A 410 -15.93 -7.70 21.93
CA GLY A 410 -15.88 -7.90 20.48
C GLY A 410 -15.08 -6.84 19.72
N SER A 411 -14.78 -7.21 18.48
CA SER A 411 -13.87 -6.54 17.57
C SER A 411 -14.28 -5.11 17.20
N TYR A 412 -13.28 -4.23 17.07
CA TYR A 412 -13.48 -2.85 16.60
C TYR A 412 -13.94 -2.78 15.14
N TYR A 413 -13.59 -3.79 14.32
CA TYR A 413 -14.06 -3.97 12.96
C TYR A 413 -15.60 -3.98 12.89
N PHE A 414 -16.23 -4.93 13.57
CA PHE A 414 -17.69 -5.10 13.53
C PHE A 414 -18.44 -3.93 14.20
N LYS A 415 -17.85 -3.33 15.24
CA LYS A 415 -18.39 -2.08 15.86
C LYS A 415 -18.39 -0.94 14.84
N GLY A 416 -17.29 -0.78 14.09
CA GLY A 416 -17.20 0.16 12.99
C GLY A 416 -18.26 -0.09 11.91
N LYS A 417 -18.35 -1.33 11.40
CA LYS A 417 -19.36 -1.72 10.41
C LYS A 417 -20.78 -1.36 10.86
N ALA A 418 -21.13 -1.67 12.11
CA ALA A 418 -22.44 -1.35 12.68
C ALA A 418 -22.70 0.17 12.73
N LEU A 419 -21.71 0.97 13.15
CA LEU A 419 -21.81 2.43 13.18
C LEU A 419 -22.02 3.03 11.79
N GLN A 420 -21.22 2.63 10.80
CA GLN A 420 -21.36 3.14 9.44
C GLN A 420 -22.69 2.70 8.81
N LYS A 421 -23.09 1.44 9.00
CA LYS A 421 -24.40 0.93 8.56
C LYS A 421 -25.54 1.79 9.10
N PHE A 422 -25.55 2.05 10.40
CA PHE A 422 -26.58 2.87 11.03
C PHE A 422 -26.53 4.33 10.52
N GLY A 423 -25.34 4.86 10.27
CA GLY A 423 -25.13 6.14 9.60
C GLY A 423 -25.81 6.22 8.23
N THR A 424 -25.65 5.18 7.39
CA THR A 424 -26.33 5.14 6.07
C THR A 424 -27.85 5.11 6.18
N MET A 425 -28.42 4.44 7.19
CA MET A 425 -29.87 4.45 7.44
C MET A 425 -30.36 5.87 7.76
N CYS A 426 -29.60 6.60 8.59
CA CYS A 426 -29.92 7.98 8.95
C CYS A 426 -29.83 8.92 7.74
N LEU A 427 -28.85 8.73 6.86
CA LEU A 427 -28.76 9.43 5.57
C LEU A 427 -30.01 9.18 4.71
N VAL A 428 -30.43 7.91 4.54
CA VAL A 428 -31.64 7.58 3.76
C VAL A 428 -32.86 8.27 4.38
N ALA A 429 -33.09 8.14 5.68
CA ALA A 429 -34.25 8.72 6.34
C ALA A 429 -34.27 10.25 6.22
N ARG A 430 -33.12 10.92 6.38
CA ARG A 430 -33.00 12.37 6.19
C ARG A 430 -33.29 12.77 4.74
N HIS A 431 -32.68 12.08 3.77
CA HIS A 431 -32.88 12.36 2.35
C HIS A 431 -34.36 12.28 1.97
N LEU A 432 -35.03 11.17 2.33
CA LEU A 432 -36.45 11.00 2.03
C LEU A 432 -37.33 12.07 2.70
N ALA A 433 -37.04 12.41 3.97
CA ALA A 433 -37.77 13.46 4.69
C ALA A 433 -37.62 14.85 4.05
N ASP A 434 -36.47 15.12 3.45
CA ASP A 434 -36.17 16.42 2.84
C ASP A 434 -36.67 16.52 1.39
N THR A 435 -36.83 15.39 0.67
CA THR A 435 -37.13 15.39 -0.77
C THR A 435 -38.53 14.87 -1.14
N THR A 436 -38.94 13.72 -0.61
CA THR A 436 -40.05 12.92 -1.19
C THR A 436 -41.19 12.64 -0.19
N ASN A 437 -40.84 12.41 1.07
CA ASN A 437 -41.75 11.97 2.13
C ASN A 437 -41.51 12.72 3.45
N PRO A 438 -41.92 14.00 3.55
CA PRO A 438 -41.74 14.81 4.77
C PRO A 438 -42.29 14.20 6.06
N GLU A 439 -43.25 13.28 5.95
CA GLU A 439 -43.85 12.52 7.05
C GLU A 439 -42.85 11.69 7.85
N ILE A 440 -41.71 11.27 7.28
CA ILE A 440 -40.71 10.48 8.02
C ILE A 440 -39.68 11.33 8.78
N ARG A 441 -39.88 12.66 8.84
CA ARG A 441 -38.95 13.58 9.52
C ARG A 441 -38.68 13.20 10.97
N GLU A 442 -39.69 12.73 11.70
CA GLU A 442 -39.51 12.28 13.08
C GLU A 442 -38.66 11.01 13.17
N VAL A 443 -38.83 10.06 12.24
CA VAL A 443 -38.00 8.85 12.14
C VAL A 443 -36.55 9.24 11.89
N ALA A 444 -36.31 10.15 10.93
CA ALA A 444 -34.98 10.66 10.62
C ALA A 444 -34.33 11.30 11.86
N GLN A 445 -35.05 12.16 12.59
CA GLN A 445 -34.52 12.79 13.79
C GLN A 445 -34.21 11.78 14.90
N ARG A 446 -35.10 10.79 15.14
CA ARG A 446 -34.85 9.72 16.11
C ARG A 446 -33.61 8.90 15.75
N GLY A 447 -33.47 8.53 14.48
CA GLY A 447 -32.29 7.82 13.98
C GLY A 447 -31.01 8.62 14.21
N ILE A 448 -31.01 9.91 13.84
CA ILE A 448 -29.86 10.80 14.04
C ILE A 448 -29.49 10.91 15.52
N CYS A 449 -30.45 11.10 16.43
CA CYS A 449 -30.18 11.13 17.86
C CYS A 449 -29.59 9.79 18.38
N LYS A 450 -30.08 8.65 17.87
CA LYS A 450 -29.55 7.32 18.24
C LYS A 450 -28.11 7.15 17.74
N LEU A 451 -27.80 7.58 16.51
CA LEU A 451 -26.43 7.54 15.96
C LEU A 451 -25.46 8.39 16.79
N GLN A 452 -25.87 9.61 17.13
CA GLN A 452 -25.10 10.52 17.98
C GLN A 452 -24.81 9.87 19.34
N GLN A 453 -25.81 9.24 19.96
CA GLN A 453 -25.64 8.52 21.22
C GLN A 453 -24.64 7.36 21.09
N LEU A 454 -24.76 6.50 20.07
CA LEU A 454 -23.85 5.38 19.84
C LEU A 454 -22.40 5.85 19.67
N LEU A 455 -22.17 6.93 18.91
CA LEU A 455 -20.86 7.53 18.73
C LEU A 455 -20.32 8.17 20.01
N SER A 456 -21.16 8.88 20.77
CA SER A 456 -20.78 9.47 22.05
C SER A 456 -20.43 8.41 23.10
N GLU A 457 -21.15 7.29 23.12
CA GLU A 457 -20.86 6.13 23.97
C GLU A 457 -19.52 5.49 23.59
N PHE A 458 -19.32 5.22 22.29
CA PHE A 458 -18.06 4.71 21.74
C PHE A 458 -16.88 5.62 22.07
N ALA A 459 -17.07 6.94 21.96
CA ALA A 459 -16.06 7.96 22.27
C ALA A 459 -15.62 8.00 23.73
N ASN A 460 -16.28 7.29 24.65
CA ASN A 460 -15.81 7.13 26.03
C ASN A 460 -14.73 6.05 26.18
N ASN A 461 -14.43 5.28 25.13
CA ASN A 461 -13.41 4.23 25.12
C ASN A 461 -13.58 3.19 26.26
N ARG A 462 -14.82 2.72 26.48
CA ARG A 462 -15.20 1.77 27.55
C ARG A 462 -15.58 0.38 27.03
N SER A 463 -14.98 -0.06 25.92
CA SER A 463 -15.06 -1.47 25.51
C SER A 463 -14.36 -2.35 26.56
N ALA A 464 -14.68 -3.64 26.60
CA ALA A 464 -14.02 -4.61 27.50
C ALA A 464 -12.49 -4.58 27.34
N PHE A 465 -12.03 -4.41 26.09
CA PHE A 465 -10.65 -4.14 25.73
C PHE A 465 -10.62 -2.76 25.05
N PRO A 466 -10.30 -1.68 25.79
CA PRO A 466 -10.24 -0.33 25.23
C PRO A 466 -9.08 -0.17 24.24
N LEU A 467 -9.16 0.87 23.41
CA LEU A 467 -8.02 1.32 22.60
C LEU A 467 -6.99 2.00 23.50
N VAL A 468 -5.72 1.69 23.29
CA VAL A 468 -4.59 2.20 24.06
C VAL A 468 -3.56 2.80 23.12
N TYR A 469 -2.73 3.70 23.65
CA TYR A 469 -1.60 4.25 22.90
C TYR A 469 -0.35 3.40 23.17
N ASP A 470 0.10 2.65 22.17
CA ASP A 470 1.37 1.95 22.23
C ASP A 470 2.53 2.95 22.08
N THR A 471 3.42 2.94 23.05
CA THR A 471 4.59 3.80 23.12
C THR A 471 5.83 3.21 22.44
N VAL A 472 5.78 1.96 21.98
CA VAL A 472 6.86 1.30 21.25
C VAL A 472 6.85 1.75 19.80
N TYR A 473 5.81 1.38 19.04
CA TYR A 473 5.63 1.73 17.63
C TYR A 473 4.82 3.03 17.42
N LYS A 474 4.37 3.67 18.52
CA LYS A 474 3.75 5.00 18.53
C LYS A 474 2.44 5.03 17.75
N GLY A 475 1.39 4.40 18.28
CA GLY A 475 0.07 4.36 17.64
C GLY A 475 -1.06 3.83 18.50
N ILE A 476 -2.27 3.78 17.95
CA ILE A 476 -3.48 3.36 18.66
C ILE A 476 -3.82 1.90 18.33
N VAL A 477 -3.83 1.03 19.34
CA VAL A 477 -4.11 -0.41 19.19
C VAL A 477 -5.18 -0.86 20.19
N THR A 478 -5.90 -1.94 19.88
CA THR A 478 -6.73 -2.62 20.89
C THR A 478 -5.86 -3.23 22.00
N SER A 479 -6.28 -3.08 23.25
CA SER A 479 -5.64 -3.74 24.38
C SER A 479 -5.92 -5.26 24.45
N GLU A 480 -6.78 -5.79 23.57
CA GLU A 480 -7.17 -7.21 23.60
C GLU A 480 -5.97 -8.13 23.38
N ALA A 481 -5.09 -7.80 22.43
CA ALA A 481 -3.89 -8.59 22.16
C ALA A 481 -2.96 -8.66 23.38
N LEU A 482 -2.85 -7.55 24.11
CA LEU A 482 -2.03 -7.45 25.32
C LEU A 482 -2.64 -8.26 26.47
N ALA A 483 -3.95 -8.12 26.68
CA ALA A 483 -4.66 -8.79 27.76
C ALA A 483 -4.75 -10.31 27.57
N ARG A 484 -4.89 -10.77 26.32
CA ARG A 484 -5.00 -12.20 25.98
C ARG A 484 -3.67 -12.84 25.60
N ASN A 485 -2.61 -12.04 25.42
CA ASN A 485 -1.33 -12.48 24.90
C ASN A 485 -1.48 -13.25 23.56
N ASP A 486 -2.28 -12.69 22.64
CA ASP A 486 -2.59 -13.29 21.34
C ASP A 486 -2.63 -12.18 20.27
N MET A 487 -1.74 -12.29 19.29
CA MET A 487 -1.59 -11.29 18.24
C MET A 487 -2.64 -11.40 17.13
N ASN A 488 -3.46 -12.46 17.12
CA ASN A 488 -4.44 -12.70 16.06
C ASN A 488 -5.85 -12.19 16.41
N VAL A 489 -6.06 -11.74 17.64
CA VAL A 489 -7.35 -11.19 18.08
C VAL A 489 -7.63 -9.87 17.38
N ASP A 490 -8.92 -9.60 17.18
CA ASP A 490 -9.38 -8.40 16.46
C ASP A 490 -8.62 -8.22 15.14
N PHE A 491 -8.46 -9.32 14.38
CA PHE A 491 -7.79 -9.35 13.08
C PHE A 491 -6.36 -8.80 13.08
N GLY A 492 -5.68 -8.84 14.22
CA GLY A 492 -4.32 -8.32 14.34
C GLY A 492 -4.22 -6.81 14.56
N ASN A 493 -5.33 -6.14 14.89
CA ASN A 493 -5.33 -4.72 15.28
C ASN A 493 -4.35 -4.43 16.44
N GLY A 494 -4.24 -5.35 17.40
CA GLY A 494 -3.29 -5.22 18.51
C GLY A 494 -1.81 -5.13 18.08
N VAL A 495 -1.51 -5.54 16.85
CA VAL A 495 -0.18 -5.56 16.24
C VAL A 495 -0.15 -4.81 14.90
N TYR A 496 -0.93 -3.73 14.79
CA TYR A 496 -0.94 -2.81 13.65
C TYR A 496 -1.45 -3.37 12.33
N SER A 497 -2.21 -4.46 12.36
CA SER A 497 -2.93 -4.91 11.16
C SER A 497 -4.27 -4.17 11.06
N ASP A 498 -4.65 -3.80 9.85
CA ASP A 498 -6.02 -3.40 9.49
C ASP A 498 -6.57 -2.15 10.20
N HIS A 499 -5.74 -1.24 10.74
CA HIS A 499 -6.31 -0.05 11.38
C HIS A 499 -7.04 0.84 10.38
N HIS A 500 -6.57 0.97 9.13
CA HIS A 500 -7.30 1.71 8.11
C HIS A 500 -8.67 1.08 7.88
N TYR A 501 -8.78 -0.24 7.76
CA TYR A 501 -10.06 -0.91 7.60
C TYR A 501 -10.96 -0.67 8.81
N HIS A 502 -10.49 -0.94 10.03
CA HIS A 502 -11.26 -0.85 11.26
C HIS A 502 -11.70 0.59 11.55
N TYR A 503 -10.75 1.53 11.52
CA TYR A 503 -10.98 2.91 11.93
C TYR A 503 -11.68 3.71 10.82
N GLY A 504 -11.50 3.34 9.56
CA GLY A 504 -12.19 3.96 8.42
C GLY A 504 -13.71 3.92 8.55
N TYR A 505 -14.27 2.82 9.07
CA TYR A 505 -15.69 2.73 9.36
C TYR A 505 -16.16 3.75 10.41
N ILE A 506 -15.39 3.90 11.49
CA ILE A 506 -15.70 4.83 12.59
C ILE A 506 -15.61 6.28 12.09
N VAL A 507 -14.55 6.60 11.32
CA VAL A 507 -14.37 7.92 10.70
C VAL A 507 -15.55 8.27 9.80
N THR A 508 -15.95 7.32 8.94
CA THR A 508 -17.07 7.51 8.00
C THR A 508 -18.39 7.72 8.74
N ALA A 509 -18.67 6.92 9.77
CA ALA A 509 -19.87 7.10 10.60
C ALA A 509 -19.90 8.46 11.32
N ALA A 510 -18.76 8.91 11.85
CA ALA A 510 -18.64 10.22 12.48
C ALA A 510 -18.87 11.36 11.47
N ALA A 511 -18.32 11.26 10.26
CA ALA A 511 -18.57 12.23 9.20
C ALA A 511 -20.07 12.36 8.89
N MET A 512 -20.79 11.22 8.81
CA MET A 512 -22.24 11.20 8.58
C MET A 512 -23.01 11.88 9.73
N ALA A 513 -22.68 11.57 10.99
CA ALA A 513 -23.34 12.18 12.13
C ALA A 513 -23.14 13.71 12.21
N LEU A 514 -21.90 14.17 11.95
CA LEU A 514 -21.57 15.60 11.92
C LEU A 514 -22.25 16.31 10.74
N TYR A 515 -22.39 15.64 9.59
CA TYR A 515 -23.11 16.14 8.43
C TYR A 515 -24.61 16.33 8.72
N LEU A 516 -25.23 15.32 9.32
CA LEU A 516 -26.69 15.22 9.53
C LEU A 516 -27.24 16.22 10.55
N ASP A 517 -26.43 16.75 11.46
CA ASP A 517 -26.85 17.69 12.49
C ASP A 517 -25.78 18.78 12.76
N PRO A 518 -25.90 19.96 12.11
CA PRO A 518 -24.99 21.08 12.34
C PRO A 518 -25.01 21.64 13.77
N VAL A 519 -26.10 21.44 14.53
CA VAL A 519 -26.19 21.90 15.93
C VAL A 519 -25.41 20.95 16.82
N TRP A 520 -25.64 19.64 16.69
CA TRP A 520 -24.87 18.63 17.41
C TRP A 520 -23.38 18.70 17.08
N ARG A 521 -23.00 19.03 15.84
CA ARG A 521 -21.61 19.27 15.43
C ARG A 521 -20.89 20.26 16.36
N GLN A 522 -21.58 21.21 16.98
CA GLN A 522 -20.98 22.18 17.90
C GLN A 522 -21.12 21.81 19.38
N SER A 523 -21.70 20.64 19.69
CA SER A 523 -21.90 20.16 21.06
C SER A 523 -20.61 19.63 21.69
N ALA A 524 -20.59 19.56 23.02
CA ALA A 524 -19.48 18.97 23.77
C ALA A 524 -19.27 17.48 23.46
N ASP A 525 -20.34 16.74 23.16
CA ASP A 525 -20.23 15.33 22.81
C ASP A 525 -19.62 15.13 21.41
N ALA A 526 -19.96 15.99 20.45
CA ALA A 526 -19.29 15.99 19.15
C ALA A 526 -17.80 16.33 19.26
N VAL A 527 -17.39 17.21 20.20
CA VAL A 527 -15.96 17.50 20.46
C VAL A 527 -15.24 16.24 20.96
N LYS A 528 -15.86 15.44 21.83
CA LYS A 528 -15.28 14.15 22.29
C LYS A 528 -15.14 13.17 21.13
N VAL A 529 -16.18 13.04 20.31
CA VAL A 529 -16.16 12.18 19.11
C VAL A 529 -15.05 12.62 18.16
N ARG A 530 -14.95 13.92 17.83
CA ARG A 530 -13.88 14.45 16.98
C ARG A 530 -12.50 14.21 17.56
N THR A 531 -12.31 14.42 18.87
CA THR A 531 -11.02 14.19 19.53
C THR A 531 -10.54 12.73 19.37
N LEU A 532 -11.46 11.77 19.50
CA LEU A 532 -11.18 10.36 19.24
C LEU A 532 -10.86 10.13 17.76
N VAL A 533 -11.74 10.59 16.86
CA VAL A 533 -11.64 10.38 15.41
C VAL A 533 -10.37 11.00 14.82
N ASP A 534 -10.04 12.24 15.19
CA ASP A 534 -8.81 12.92 14.77
C ASP A 534 -7.57 12.13 15.18
N THR A 535 -7.60 11.47 16.35
CA THR A 535 -6.49 10.61 16.80
C THR A 535 -6.39 9.33 15.98
N LEU A 536 -7.52 8.70 15.63
CA LEU A 536 -7.53 7.53 14.74
C LEU A 536 -7.04 7.88 13.32
N ILE A 537 -7.42 9.06 12.80
CA ILE A 537 -6.94 9.55 11.50
C ILE A 537 -5.43 9.81 11.55
N ARG A 538 -4.91 10.41 12.63
CA ARG A 538 -3.46 10.57 12.83
C ARG A 538 -2.72 9.23 12.88
N ASP A 539 -3.32 8.20 13.46
CA ASP A 539 -2.71 6.87 13.48
C ASP A 539 -2.56 6.25 12.08
N VAL A 540 -3.54 6.46 11.20
CA VAL A 540 -3.58 5.83 9.87
C VAL A 540 -2.87 6.68 8.80
N ALA A 541 -3.13 7.98 8.78
CA ALA A 541 -2.84 8.86 7.64
C ALA A 541 -2.17 10.18 8.05
N SER A 542 -1.38 10.20 9.14
CA SER A 542 -0.61 11.39 9.51
C SER A 542 0.29 11.84 8.36
N SER A 543 0.24 13.12 8.02
CA SER A 543 1.06 13.75 6.98
C SER A 543 2.01 14.82 7.53
N SER A 544 2.14 14.91 8.85
CA SER A 544 2.99 15.89 9.55
C SER A 544 4.41 15.87 8.97
N PRO A 545 5.06 17.03 8.72
CA PRO A 545 6.41 17.08 8.16
C PRO A 545 7.39 16.09 8.81
N PRO A 546 8.35 15.52 8.06
CA PRO A 546 9.28 14.54 8.63
C PRO A 546 9.94 15.04 9.92
N GLY A 547 9.84 14.25 10.99
CA GLY A 547 10.40 14.58 12.31
C GLY A 547 9.57 15.55 13.17
N SER A 548 8.41 16.03 12.71
CA SER A 548 7.59 17.00 13.46
C SER A 548 6.55 16.39 14.40
N ASP A 549 6.05 15.18 14.10
CA ASP A 549 5.17 14.43 15.00
C ASP A 549 5.96 13.33 15.72
N PRO A 550 6.21 13.44 17.04
CA PRO A 550 6.90 12.40 17.81
C PRO A 550 5.96 11.27 18.26
N TYR A 551 4.67 11.34 17.92
CA TYR A 551 3.63 10.43 18.42
C TYR A 551 3.05 9.47 17.39
N PHE A 552 3.17 9.76 16.09
CA PHE A 552 2.66 8.91 15.02
C PHE A 552 3.60 8.93 13.80
N PRO A 553 3.81 7.80 13.11
CA PRO A 553 4.55 7.76 11.86
C PRO A 553 3.75 8.42 10.74
N ARG A 554 4.46 8.97 9.75
CA ARG A 554 3.82 9.49 8.53
C ARG A 554 3.27 8.34 7.71
N PHE A 555 2.07 8.53 7.16
CA PHE A 555 1.42 7.65 6.20
C PHE A 555 1.52 6.16 6.57
N ARG A 556 1.22 5.81 7.83
CA ARG A 556 1.53 4.48 8.42
C ARG A 556 1.28 3.32 7.45
N TYR A 557 0.16 3.37 6.74
CA TYR A 557 -0.30 2.34 5.82
C TYR A 557 0.01 2.64 4.35
N PHE A 558 -0.07 3.91 3.94
CA PHE A 558 -0.11 4.29 2.53
C PHE A 558 1.28 4.56 1.96
N ASN A 559 1.66 3.82 0.93
CA ASN A 559 2.93 4.00 0.25
C ASN A 559 2.74 4.74 -1.09
N TRP A 560 3.33 5.92 -1.23
CA TRP A 560 3.18 6.77 -2.43
C TRP A 560 3.81 6.20 -3.70
N TRP A 561 4.82 5.34 -3.59
CA TRP A 561 5.43 4.72 -4.76
C TRP A 561 4.63 3.51 -5.26
N LEU A 562 3.96 2.77 -4.36
CA LEU A 562 3.05 1.67 -4.70
C LEU A 562 1.67 2.19 -5.10
N GLY A 563 1.29 3.35 -4.56
CA GLY A 563 -0.01 3.98 -4.74
C GLY A 563 -1.13 3.32 -3.93
N HIS A 564 -0.80 2.40 -3.03
CA HIS A 564 -1.73 1.70 -2.16
C HIS A 564 -1.13 1.45 -0.78
N SER A 565 -1.98 0.92 0.10
CA SER A 565 -1.65 0.61 1.49
C SER A 565 -1.22 -0.86 1.69
N TYR A 566 -0.66 -1.15 2.87
CA TYR A 566 -0.46 -2.51 3.37
C TYR A 566 -1.33 -2.77 4.60
N SER A 567 -2.20 -3.78 4.55
CA SER A 567 -3.01 -4.29 5.66
C SER A 567 -2.18 -4.84 6.82
N HIS A 568 -1.19 -5.68 6.54
CA HIS A 568 -0.46 -6.42 7.56
C HIS A 568 0.51 -5.56 8.39
N GLY A 569 0.39 -5.65 9.71
CA GLY A 569 1.16 -4.87 10.68
C GLY A 569 2.57 -5.40 10.95
N VAL A 570 3.01 -5.34 12.20
CA VAL A 570 4.43 -5.57 12.58
C VAL A 570 4.90 -7.02 12.48
N THR A 571 4.03 -7.98 12.23
CA THR A 571 4.35 -9.41 12.09
C THR A 571 5.15 -9.72 10.82
N PRO A 572 6.08 -10.69 10.86
CA PRO A 572 6.84 -11.09 9.68
C PRO A 572 5.98 -11.89 8.69
N MET A 573 6.19 -11.67 7.40
CA MET A 573 5.53 -12.40 6.31
C MET A 573 6.52 -12.86 5.26
N ALA A 574 6.53 -14.16 4.96
CA ALA A 574 7.48 -14.75 4.00
C ALA A 574 7.34 -14.19 2.57
N ASP A 575 6.12 -13.84 2.18
CA ASP A 575 5.78 -13.27 0.86
C ASP A 575 5.79 -11.74 0.84
N GLY A 576 6.25 -11.08 1.91
CA GLY A 576 6.13 -9.63 2.09
C GLY A 576 4.77 -9.22 2.63
N LYS A 577 4.53 -7.91 2.77
CA LYS A 577 3.29 -7.40 3.35
C LYS A 577 2.14 -7.55 2.37
N ASP A 578 0.91 -7.62 2.89
CA ASP A 578 -0.29 -7.85 2.09
C ASP A 578 -1.34 -6.74 2.17
N GLU A 579 -2.24 -6.74 1.20
CA GLU A 579 -3.47 -5.95 1.13
C GLU A 579 -4.55 -6.85 0.50
N GLU A 580 -5.72 -6.94 1.13
CA GLU A 580 -6.83 -7.77 0.65
C GLU A 580 -8.02 -6.91 0.22
N SER A 581 -8.56 -6.12 1.14
CA SER A 581 -9.86 -5.48 1.00
C SER A 581 -9.76 -4.09 0.35
N THR A 582 -9.71 -4.07 -0.98
CA THR A 582 -9.48 -2.80 -1.68
C THR A 582 -10.58 -1.77 -1.44
N SER A 583 -11.81 -2.22 -1.26
CA SER A 583 -12.96 -1.36 -1.02
C SER A 583 -13.00 -0.76 0.39
N GLU A 584 -12.40 -1.42 1.38
CA GLU A 584 -12.33 -0.86 2.75
C GLU A 584 -11.32 0.28 2.82
N GLU A 585 -10.18 0.19 2.15
CA GLU A 585 -9.26 1.34 2.04
C GLU A 585 -9.88 2.49 1.24
N VAL A 586 -10.63 2.18 0.17
CA VAL A 586 -11.42 3.21 -0.54
C VAL A 586 -12.38 3.91 0.43
N ASN A 587 -13.04 3.15 1.31
CA ASN A 587 -13.94 3.69 2.31
C ASN A 587 -13.22 4.55 3.36
N THR A 588 -12.03 4.15 3.79
CA THR A 588 -11.22 4.92 4.75
C THR A 588 -10.85 6.29 4.20
N LEU A 589 -10.28 6.33 2.99
CA LEU A 589 -9.88 7.60 2.36
C LEU A 589 -11.10 8.47 2.02
N TYR A 590 -12.21 7.86 1.57
CA TYR A 590 -13.49 8.53 1.38
C TYR A 590 -14.03 9.13 2.69
N GLY A 591 -14.02 8.36 3.78
CA GLY A 591 -14.45 8.78 5.10
C GLY A 591 -13.63 9.95 5.64
N ILE A 592 -12.30 9.89 5.52
CA ILE A 592 -11.40 10.98 5.93
C ILE A 592 -11.67 12.25 5.11
N ALA A 593 -11.91 12.12 3.80
CA ALA A 593 -12.23 13.25 2.94
C ALA A 593 -13.56 13.91 3.33
N LEU A 594 -14.61 13.12 3.55
CA LEU A 594 -15.91 13.62 4.02
C LEU A 594 -15.84 14.24 5.41
N TYR A 595 -15.10 13.60 6.32
CA TYR A 595 -14.87 14.12 7.66
C TYR A 595 -14.17 15.48 7.59
N GLY A 596 -13.06 15.58 6.85
CA GLY A 596 -12.34 16.84 6.65
C GLY A 596 -13.21 17.94 6.04
N GLN A 597 -14.13 17.58 5.13
CA GLN A 597 -15.11 18.51 4.59
C GLN A 597 -16.06 19.06 5.67
N VAL A 598 -16.66 18.19 6.50
CA VAL A 598 -17.67 18.62 7.49
C VAL A 598 -17.08 19.27 8.74
N THR A 599 -15.82 18.99 9.04
CA THR A 599 -15.06 19.67 10.10
C THR A 599 -14.27 20.88 9.60
N GLU A 600 -14.40 21.24 8.31
CA GLU A 600 -13.73 22.39 7.70
C GLU A 600 -12.18 22.32 7.77
N ASN A 601 -11.63 21.09 7.78
CA ASN A 601 -10.19 20.86 7.70
C ASN A 601 -9.77 20.67 6.23
N ALA A 602 -9.43 21.77 5.58
CA ALA A 602 -9.09 21.80 4.15
C ALA A 602 -7.85 20.96 3.79
N GLU A 603 -6.83 20.93 4.67
CA GLU A 603 -5.60 20.15 4.44
C GLU A 603 -5.89 18.64 4.46
N GLN A 604 -6.60 18.18 5.49
CA GLN A 604 -7.00 16.78 5.60
C GLN A 604 -7.93 16.37 4.44
N HIS A 605 -8.88 17.24 4.07
CA HIS A 605 -9.76 16.99 2.93
C HIS A 605 -8.98 16.85 1.62
N ALA A 606 -8.04 17.78 1.34
CA ALA A 606 -7.23 17.75 0.13
C ALA A 606 -6.30 16.53 0.08
N LEU A 607 -5.66 16.20 1.19
CA LEU A 607 -4.80 15.02 1.32
C LEU A 607 -5.56 13.73 1.05
N ALA A 608 -6.69 13.52 1.74
CA ALA A 608 -7.47 12.31 1.61
C ALA A 608 -7.99 12.12 0.18
N LYS A 609 -8.40 13.21 -0.50
CA LYS A 609 -8.79 13.16 -1.91
C LYS A 609 -7.64 12.84 -2.84
N LEU A 610 -6.45 13.39 -2.60
CA LEU A 610 -5.27 13.04 -3.37
C LEU A 610 -4.94 11.55 -3.22
N MET A 611 -4.87 11.05 -1.97
CA MET A 611 -4.61 9.64 -1.67
C MET A 611 -5.67 8.75 -2.32
N LEU A 612 -6.96 9.10 -2.22
CA LEU A 612 -8.06 8.36 -2.83
C LEU A 612 -7.94 8.26 -4.35
N LYS A 613 -7.54 9.34 -5.03
CA LYS A 613 -7.31 9.34 -6.49
C LYS A 613 -6.14 8.45 -6.90
N VAL A 614 -5.02 8.56 -6.18
CA VAL A 614 -3.85 7.70 -6.41
C VAL A 614 -4.22 6.24 -6.16
N TYR A 615 -4.97 5.96 -5.10
CA TYR A 615 -5.38 4.62 -4.73
C TYR A 615 -6.37 4.00 -5.71
N VAL A 616 -7.43 4.71 -6.11
CA VAL A 616 -8.37 4.25 -7.15
C VAL A 616 -7.64 3.89 -8.44
N ARG A 617 -6.61 4.66 -8.81
CA ARG A 617 -5.75 4.34 -9.95
C ARG A 617 -4.96 3.05 -9.72
N ALA A 618 -4.32 2.88 -8.56
CA ALA A 618 -3.57 1.67 -8.23
C ALA A 618 -4.47 0.43 -8.20
N VAL A 619 -5.65 0.51 -7.57
CA VAL A 619 -6.66 -0.56 -7.51
C VAL A 619 -7.07 -1.03 -8.91
N ASN A 620 -7.40 -0.09 -9.82
CA ASN A 620 -7.75 -0.41 -11.20
C ASN A 620 -6.56 -0.85 -12.07
N THR A 621 -5.33 -0.70 -11.56
CA THR A 621 -4.11 -1.16 -12.25
C THR A 621 -3.74 -2.56 -11.81
N TYR A 622 -3.70 -2.84 -10.50
CA TYR A 622 -3.10 -4.05 -9.93
C TYR A 622 -4.08 -5.04 -9.30
N PHE A 623 -5.29 -4.62 -8.93
CA PHE A 623 -6.18 -5.47 -8.12
C PHE A 623 -7.43 -5.90 -8.91
N LEU A 624 -8.04 -4.97 -9.63
CA LEU A 624 -9.25 -5.21 -10.43
C LEU A 624 -8.87 -5.40 -11.90
N LEU A 625 -8.91 -6.65 -12.36
CA LEU A 625 -8.27 -7.11 -13.57
C LEU A 625 -9.23 -7.04 -14.77
N GLN A 626 -9.19 -5.91 -15.48
CA GLN A 626 -9.95 -5.71 -16.71
C GLN A 626 -9.34 -6.48 -17.90
N ASN A 627 -10.18 -6.97 -18.81
CA ASN A 627 -9.76 -7.73 -19.99
C ASN A 627 -8.77 -6.97 -20.90
N ASN A 628 -9.02 -5.67 -21.07
CA ASN A 628 -8.18 -4.76 -21.87
C ASN A 628 -7.31 -3.86 -20.99
N GLY A 629 -7.07 -4.27 -19.73
CA GLY A 629 -6.23 -3.55 -18.79
C GLY A 629 -4.72 -3.72 -19.06
N PRO A 630 -3.87 -3.04 -18.28
CA PRO A 630 -2.44 -3.24 -18.34
C PRO A 630 -2.06 -4.68 -17.98
N ARG A 631 -1.03 -5.21 -18.64
CA ARG A 631 -0.51 -6.56 -18.37
C ARG A 631 0.39 -6.55 -17.13
N ILE A 632 -0.24 -6.64 -15.97
CA ILE A 632 0.45 -6.64 -14.67
C ILE A 632 0.86 -8.06 -14.27
N HIS A 633 -0.11 -8.98 -14.24
CA HIS A 633 0.08 -10.34 -13.74
C HIS A 633 0.49 -11.30 -14.85
N PRO A 634 0.99 -12.51 -14.50
CA PRO A 634 1.23 -13.59 -15.43
C PRO A 634 0.06 -13.87 -16.37
N ALA A 635 0.39 -14.34 -17.57
CA ALA A 635 -0.61 -14.68 -18.58
C ALA A 635 -1.67 -15.64 -18.02
N GLY A 636 -2.94 -15.30 -18.22
CA GLY A 636 -4.07 -16.09 -17.75
C GLY A 636 -4.56 -15.76 -16.33
N PHE A 637 -3.74 -15.16 -15.46
CA PHE A 637 -4.18 -14.80 -14.09
C PHE A 637 -5.37 -13.82 -14.09
N ALA A 638 -5.41 -12.90 -15.06
CA ALA A 638 -6.48 -11.91 -15.20
C ALA A 638 -7.90 -12.51 -15.35
N LYS A 639 -8.05 -13.79 -15.70
CA LYS A 639 -9.38 -14.44 -15.75
C LYS A 639 -10.01 -14.61 -14.35
N ASN A 640 -9.23 -14.47 -13.29
CA ASN A 640 -9.75 -14.40 -11.91
C ASN A 640 -10.52 -13.10 -11.63
N LYS A 641 -10.32 -12.05 -12.45
CA LYS A 641 -10.90 -10.69 -12.31
C LYS A 641 -10.48 -9.89 -11.09
N VAL A 642 -10.13 -10.55 -10.00
CA VAL A 642 -9.53 -9.95 -8.81
C VAL A 642 -8.31 -10.75 -8.38
N THR A 643 -7.38 -10.13 -7.67
CA THR A 643 -6.15 -10.77 -7.21
C THR A 643 -6.35 -11.71 -6.04
N GLY A 644 -7.40 -11.51 -5.24
CA GLY A 644 -7.51 -12.05 -3.88
C GLY A 644 -6.54 -11.33 -2.94
N VAL A 645 -5.86 -12.07 -2.07
CA VAL A 645 -4.84 -11.50 -1.17
C VAL A 645 -3.60 -11.14 -1.98
N PHE A 646 -3.26 -9.85 -1.98
CA PHE A 646 -2.15 -9.29 -2.73
C PHE A 646 -0.97 -9.04 -1.80
N PHE A 647 0.11 -9.82 -1.96
CA PHE A 647 1.37 -9.65 -1.26
C PHE A 647 2.40 -8.95 -2.16
N ASP A 648 3.50 -8.51 -1.58
CA ASP A 648 4.65 -8.06 -2.36
C ASP A 648 5.17 -9.11 -3.35
N ASN A 649 5.23 -10.38 -2.94
CA ASN A 649 5.84 -11.45 -3.72
C ASN A 649 4.83 -12.43 -4.34
N LYS A 650 3.56 -12.35 -3.95
CA LYS A 650 2.52 -13.32 -4.30
C LYS A 650 1.19 -12.65 -4.55
N CYS A 651 0.44 -13.10 -5.56
CA CYS A 651 -1.01 -12.89 -5.60
C CYS A 651 -1.68 -14.24 -5.40
N ASP A 652 -2.64 -14.33 -4.47
CA ASP A 652 -3.37 -15.55 -4.15
C ASP A 652 -4.87 -15.29 -4.22
N TYR A 653 -5.54 -15.92 -5.20
CA TYR A 653 -6.98 -15.88 -5.40
C TYR A 653 -7.68 -16.69 -4.29
N ALA A 654 -7.72 -16.08 -3.12
CA ALA A 654 -8.21 -16.59 -1.85
C ALA A 654 -8.67 -15.41 -0.99
N THR A 655 -9.19 -15.72 0.20
CA THR A 655 -9.30 -14.74 1.29
C THR A 655 -8.70 -15.30 2.57
N TRP A 656 -8.49 -14.43 3.56
CA TRP A 656 -8.06 -14.84 4.91
C TRP A 656 -9.08 -15.70 5.66
N PHE A 657 -10.36 -15.69 5.26
CA PHE A 657 -11.46 -16.27 6.05
C PHE A 657 -12.33 -17.30 5.31
N SER A 658 -12.34 -17.32 3.98
CA SER A 658 -13.18 -18.21 3.18
C SER A 658 -12.65 -18.46 1.76
N PRO A 659 -12.62 -19.72 1.29
CA PRO A 659 -12.25 -20.01 -0.11
C PRO A 659 -13.39 -19.76 -1.10
N ASN A 660 -14.59 -19.40 -0.64
CA ASN A 660 -15.75 -19.24 -1.51
C ASN A 660 -15.59 -18.02 -2.42
N LYS A 661 -15.97 -18.15 -3.69
CA LYS A 661 -15.82 -17.09 -4.70
C LYS A 661 -16.63 -15.85 -4.37
N GLU A 662 -17.82 -15.99 -3.80
CA GLU A 662 -18.59 -14.83 -3.34
C GLU A 662 -17.88 -14.03 -2.26
N CYS A 663 -17.02 -14.66 -1.45
CA CYS A 663 -16.17 -13.97 -0.48
C CYS A 663 -14.98 -13.29 -1.18
N ILE A 664 -14.25 -14.02 -2.04
CA ILE A 664 -13.08 -13.50 -2.78
C ILE A 664 -13.42 -12.24 -3.59
N HIS A 665 -14.61 -12.22 -4.21
CA HIS A 665 -15.07 -11.05 -4.96
C HIS A 665 -15.80 -10.04 -4.07
N GLY A 666 -16.65 -10.49 -3.17
CA GLY A 666 -17.49 -9.65 -2.33
C GLY A 666 -16.69 -8.77 -1.37
N ILE A 667 -15.52 -9.24 -0.90
CA ILE A 667 -14.61 -8.44 -0.06
C ILE A 667 -14.15 -7.16 -0.75
N GLN A 668 -14.11 -7.15 -2.09
CA GLN A 668 -13.77 -5.99 -2.92
C GLN A 668 -14.97 -5.05 -3.17
N MET A 669 -16.11 -5.29 -2.52
CA MET A 669 -17.37 -4.56 -2.68
C MET A 669 -17.87 -3.92 -1.38
N ILE A 670 -17.14 -4.12 -0.26
CA ILE A 670 -17.56 -3.64 1.07
C ILE A 670 -16.70 -2.47 1.57
N PRO A 671 -17.31 -1.49 2.26
CA PRO A 671 -18.75 -1.22 2.34
C PRO A 671 -19.31 -0.57 1.07
N VAL A 672 -20.60 -0.79 0.83
CA VAL A 672 -21.31 -0.13 -0.29
C VAL A 672 -21.38 1.37 -0.04
N SER A 673 -20.67 2.14 -0.85
CA SER A 673 -20.57 3.60 -0.74
C SER A 673 -20.56 4.25 -2.14
N PRO A 674 -20.86 5.56 -2.26
CA PRO A 674 -20.89 6.25 -3.55
C PRO A 674 -19.58 6.16 -4.32
N ILE A 675 -18.44 6.21 -3.62
CA ILE A 675 -17.11 6.17 -4.20
C ILE A 675 -16.80 4.86 -4.97
N LEU A 676 -17.51 3.76 -4.67
CA LEU A 676 -17.37 2.51 -5.43
C LEU A 676 -17.77 2.64 -6.90
N GLU A 677 -18.53 3.67 -7.30
CA GLU A 677 -18.77 3.98 -8.72
C GLU A 677 -17.49 4.24 -9.51
N VAL A 678 -16.45 4.73 -8.84
CA VAL A 678 -15.18 5.11 -9.45
C VAL A 678 -14.18 3.97 -9.36
N SER A 679 -14.05 3.34 -8.18
CA SER A 679 -13.11 2.22 -8.01
C SER A 679 -13.57 0.99 -8.80
N ARG A 680 -14.89 0.73 -8.88
CA ARG A 680 -15.48 -0.39 -9.63
C ARG A 680 -16.25 0.12 -10.85
N SER A 681 -15.52 0.39 -11.93
CA SER A 681 -16.13 0.92 -13.16
C SER A 681 -17.25 0.00 -13.70
N PRO A 682 -18.30 0.54 -14.35
CA PRO A 682 -19.38 -0.29 -14.93
C PRO A 682 -18.88 -1.37 -15.89
N ARG A 683 -17.80 -1.09 -16.64
CA ARG A 683 -17.14 -2.06 -17.52
C ARG A 683 -16.58 -3.23 -16.71
N PHE A 684 -15.79 -2.96 -15.68
CA PHE A 684 -15.21 -4.00 -14.85
C PHE A 684 -16.29 -4.84 -14.17
N VAL A 685 -17.32 -4.21 -13.60
CA VAL A 685 -18.43 -4.92 -12.95
C VAL A 685 -19.12 -5.88 -13.93
N ARG A 686 -19.35 -5.47 -15.18
CA ARG A 686 -19.92 -6.35 -16.22
C ARG A 686 -19.01 -7.52 -16.55
N GLU A 687 -17.72 -7.25 -16.79
CA GLU A 687 -16.73 -8.30 -17.09
C GLU A 687 -16.60 -9.33 -15.95
N GLU A 688 -16.55 -8.86 -14.70
CA GLU A 688 -16.52 -9.72 -13.51
C GLU A 688 -17.80 -10.55 -13.38
N TRP A 689 -18.95 -9.93 -13.62
CA TRP A 689 -20.24 -10.60 -13.51
C TRP A 689 -20.41 -11.70 -14.55
N ASP A 690 -20.15 -11.39 -15.82
CA ASP A 690 -20.36 -12.30 -16.94
C ASP A 690 -19.37 -13.47 -16.90
N GLU A 691 -18.12 -13.22 -16.48
CA GLU A 691 -17.08 -14.24 -16.51
C GLU A 691 -16.99 -15.08 -15.24
N VAL A 692 -17.37 -14.54 -14.07
CA VAL A 692 -17.24 -15.25 -12.79
C VAL A 692 -18.55 -15.32 -12.02
N LEU A 693 -19.14 -14.17 -11.64
CA LEU A 693 -20.17 -14.15 -10.59
C LEU A 693 -21.51 -14.77 -11.02
N SER A 694 -21.95 -14.55 -12.26
CA SER A 694 -23.22 -15.06 -12.80
C SER A 694 -23.32 -16.60 -12.76
N LYS A 695 -22.18 -17.29 -12.67
CA LYS A 695 -22.06 -18.75 -12.64
C LYS A 695 -22.16 -19.32 -11.23
N LEU A 696 -22.22 -18.49 -10.20
CA LEU A 696 -22.24 -18.94 -8.80
C LEU A 696 -23.66 -19.28 -8.34
N PRO A 697 -23.86 -20.36 -7.55
CA PRO A 697 -25.18 -20.72 -7.02
C PRO A 697 -25.87 -19.60 -6.24
N ILE A 698 -25.10 -18.81 -5.49
CA ILE A 698 -25.60 -17.63 -4.75
C ILE A 698 -26.17 -16.53 -5.67
N VAL A 699 -25.91 -16.59 -6.98
CA VAL A 699 -26.41 -15.65 -7.98
C VAL A 699 -27.57 -16.26 -8.79
N TYR A 700 -27.34 -17.37 -9.50
CA TYR A 700 -28.38 -17.93 -10.39
C TYR A 700 -29.52 -18.64 -9.64
N ASP A 701 -29.27 -19.12 -8.41
CA ASP A 701 -30.26 -19.70 -7.50
C ASP A 701 -30.14 -19.06 -6.11
N TRP A 702 -30.13 -17.73 -6.10
CA TRP A 702 -29.88 -16.92 -4.91
C TRP A 702 -30.84 -17.23 -3.76
N LYS A 703 -32.10 -17.63 -4.04
CA LYS A 703 -33.08 -17.92 -2.97
C LYS A 703 -32.66 -19.12 -2.12
N ALA A 704 -32.10 -20.16 -2.74
CA ALA A 704 -31.66 -21.36 -2.05
C ALA A 704 -30.26 -21.21 -1.43
N ASN A 705 -29.42 -20.31 -1.96
CA ASN A 705 -28.00 -20.22 -1.62
C ASN A 705 -27.59 -18.86 -1.00
N GLN A 706 -28.56 -18.02 -0.60
CA GLN A 706 -28.27 -16.67 -0.10
C GLN A 706 -27.46 -16.66 1.19
N SER A 707 -26.63 -15.63 1.31
CA SER A 707 -25.95 -15.21 2.54
C SER A 707 -25.86 -13.68 2.56
N GLY A 708 -25.19 -13.09 3.57
CA GLY A 708 -24.95 -11.64 3.57
C GLY A 708 -24.24 -11.14 2.30
N TRP A 709 -23.38 -11.97 1.70
CA TRP A 709 -22.70 -11.68 0.43
C TRP A 709 -23.64 -11.47 -0.75
N THR A 710 -24.84 -12.08 -0.73
CA THR A 710 -25.85 -11.85 -1.78
C THR A 710 -26.18 -10.37 -1.92
N SER A 711 -26.35 -9.65 -0.81
CA SER A 711 -26.67 -8.22 -0.87
C SER A 711 -25.54 -7.38 -1.48
N LEU A 712 -24.29 -7.76 -1.26
CA LEU A 712 -23.11 -7.06 -1.79
C LEU A 712 -22.96 -7.28 -3.28
N LEU A 713 -23.08 -8.54 -3.71
CA LEU A 713 -23.04 -8.92 -5.12
C LEU A 713 -24.13 -8.20 -5.92
N PHE A 714 -25.36 -8.15 -5.41
CA PHE A 714 -26.46 -7.49 -6.12
C PHE A 714 -26.44 -5.96 -6.00
N ALA A 715 -25.91 -5.39 -4.92
CA ALA A 715 -25.63 -3.95 -4.85
C ALA A 715 -24.58 -3.55 -5.90
N ASN A 716 -23.52 -4.32 -6.09
CA ASN A 716 -22.53 -4.12 -7.16
C ASN A 716 -23.18 -4.31 -8.55
N TYR A 717 -23.97 -5.39 -8.74
CA TYR A 717 -24.64 -5.73 -10.00
C TYR A 717 -25.67 -4.70 -10.47
N SER A 718 -26.20 -3.87 -9.57
CA SER A 718 -27.23 -2.87 -9.90
C SER A 718 -26.81 -1.88 -11.00
N VAL A 719 -25.51 -1.73 -11.29
CA VAL A 719 -25.01 -0.94 -12.44
C VAL A 719 -25.21 -1.63 -13.79
N VAL A 720 -25.38 -2.95 -13.80
CA VAL A 720 -25.60 -3.77 -14.99
C VAL A 720 -27.09 -3.98 -15.21
N ASP A 721 -27.82 -4.38 -14.16
CA ASP A 721 -29.28 -4.53 -14.17
C ASP A 721 -29.88 -4.09 -12.82
N SER A 722 -30.28 -2.82 -12.77
CA SER A 722 -30.88 -2.22 -11.57
C SER A 722 -32.23 -2.87 -11.23
N ALA A 723 -33.04 -3.25 -12.22
CA ALA A 723 -34.36 -3.84 -11.96
C ALA A 723 -34.22 -5.20 -11.26
N LYS A 724 -33.33 -6.06 -11.76
CA LYS A 724 -33.07 -7.36 -11.12
C LYS A 724 -32.42 -7.19 -9.75
N ALA A 725 -31.46 -6.27 -9.62
CA ALA A 725 -30.83 -6.00 -8.34
C ALA A 725 -31.84 -5.55 -7.28
N LEU A 726 -32.76 -4.63 -7.62
CA LEU A 726 -33.81 -4.17 -6.73
C LEU A 726 -34.76 -5.31 -6.30
N GLU A 727 -35.13 -6.22 -7.21
CA GLU A 727 -35.93 -7.40 -6.88
C GLU A 727 -35.26 -8.27 -5.80
N VAL A 728 -33.96 -8.53 -5.95
CA VAL A 728 -33.21 -9.38 -5.01
C VAL A 728 -32.99 -8.65 -3.69
N LEU A 729 -32.49 -7.41 -3.74
CA LEU A 729 -32.18 -6.59 -2.56
C LEU A 729 -33.42 -6.29 -1.71
N ALA A 730 -34.62 -6.34 -2.26
CA ALA A 730 -35.84 -6.18 -1.48
C ALA A 730 -36.04 -7.31 -0.44
N THR A 731 -35.45 -8.50 -0.64
CA THR A 731 -35.76 -9.67 0.20
C THR A 731 -34.58 -10.56 0.60
N CYS A 732 -33.39 -10.41 -0.01
CA CYS A 732 -32.24 -11.25 0.31
C CYS A 732 -31.68 -11.02 1.72
N LEU A 733 -30.87 -11.94 2.23
CA LEU A 733 -30.04 -11.70 3.41
C LEU A 733 -29.08 -10.53 3.18
N MET A 734 -28.90 -9.70 4.22
CA MET A 734 -28.04 -8.52 4.19
C MET A 734 -26.69 -8.81 4.83
N ASP A 735 -25.63 -8.25 4.28
CA ASP A 735 -24.35 -8.11 4.97
C ASP A 735 -24.55 -7.37 6.29
N ASP A 736 -23.74 -7.71 7.29
CA ASP A 736 -23.86 -7.13 8.62
C ASP A 736 -23.53 -5.63 8.64
N GLY A 737 -22.73 -5.13 7.68
CA GLY A 737 -22.41 -3.72 7.44
C GLY A 737 -23.27 -3.00 6.39
N LEU A 738 -24.27 -3.67 5.78
CA LEU A 738 -25.16 -3.06 4.80
C LEU A 738 -26.61 -3.01 5.30
N SER A 739 -27.26 -1.85 5.21
CA SER A 739 -28.70 -1.72 5.43
C SER A 739 -29.47 -1.98 4.13
N ARG A 740 -30.68 -2.54 4.25
CA ARG A 740 -31.52 -2.77 3.09
C ARG A 740 -31.99 -1.45 2.48
N ALA A 741 -32.33 -0.47 3.31
CA ALA A 741 -32.70 0.86 2.85
C ALA A 741 -31.59 1.52 2.02
N TRP A 742 -30.33 1.43 2.48
CA TRP A 742 -29.20 1.98 1.73
C TRP A 742 -28.93 1.19 0.44
N ALA A 743 -29.00 -0.14 0.48
CA ALA A 743 -28.79 -0.97 -0.70
C ALA A 743 -29.81 -0.66 -1.82
N LEU A 744 -31.09 -0.49 -1.45
CA LEU A 744 -32.14 -0.12 -2.39
C LEU A 744 -31.97 1.30 -2.95
N LEU A 745 -31.62 2.29 -2.10
CA LEU A 745 -31.31 3.64 -2.55
C LEU A 745 -30.10 3.64 -3.49
N TYR A 746 -29.04 2.90 -3.16
CA TYR A 746 -27.85 2.76 -4.00
C TYR A 746 -28.19 2.14 -5.36
N ALA A 747 -28.99 1.07 -5.37
CA ALA A 747 -29.35 0.34 -6.58
C ALA A 747 -30.26 1.14 -7.54
N VAL A 748 -31.24 1.90 -7.00
CA VAL A 748 -32.12 2.74 -7.84
C VAL A 748 -31.40 3.99 -8.38
N THR A 749 -30.33 4.41 -7.70
CA THR A 749 -29.55 5.59 -8.09
C THR A 749 -28.32 5.26 -8.93
N ARG A 750 -28.11 4.02 -9.37
CA ARG A 750 -27.00 3.67 -10.26
C ARG A 750 -27.09 4.38 -11.61
N PRO A 751 -25.97 4.61 -12.30
CA PRO A 751 -26.05 5.13 -13.66
C PRO A 751 -26.80 4.09 -14.52
N PRO A 752 -27.60 4.54 -15.50
CA PRO A 752 -28.27 3.62 -16.41
C PRO A 752 -27.21 2.78 -17.14
N PRO A 753 -27.53 1.53 -17.53
CA PRO A 753 -26.61 0.70 -18.30
C PRO A 753 -26.23 1.47 -19.57
N SER A 754 -24.95 1.80 -19.73
CA SER A 754 -24.45 2.33 -20.99
C SER A 754 -24.62 1.25 -22.07
N CYS A 755 -25.40 1.58 -23.10
CA CYS A 755 -25.61 0.74 -24.30
C CYS A 755 -24.29 0.42 -25.00
#